data_AF-A0A4Q2CYM2-F1
#
_entry.id   AF-A0A4Q2CYM2-F1
#
_cell.length_a   1.000
_cell.length_b   1.000
_cell.length_c   1.000
_cell.angle_alpha   90.00
_cell.angle_beta   90.00
_cell.angle_gamma   90.00
#
_symmetry.space_group_name_H-M   'P 1'
#
loop_
_entity.id
_entity.type
_entity.pdbx_description
1 polymer ?
#
loop_
_entity_poly.entity_id
_entity_poly.type
_entity_poly.pdbx_seq_one_letter_code
_entity_poly.pdbx_strand_id
1 'polypeptide(L)'
;MLAYLECHTTSYQYYQKLRRLTNPAFPDSVPNRYAELHRVKRQWQNVKEIIEFGFAHNGKQPGEGDLAYFCAGCPQPGINLPEDWKDDPEKWKYHRSYCGDGCFSQVHQEPLTEENDIWLKSGEGFMTEKTRYAEHLASAEERKDPITCHEHRALKDRSKIHKGCDVTGICSVACMRHGAFVPTAQVDMQKGERQINMDYATTKAWSYGDLTEAEFLIWGYDVNCQYQPHHKERVEASEYLAFPDGLEDKIYYAIGTWHVHGHKNECYPRHATSFIKGAGVKSAEILEARWSELNHAAPSLRYMTLAHRAEMLDALLNDMNWKTMVNLPGYISKSYHKAHEEREDAQEEFEKLDSTTSDEQRTKWASQEAQAHANRLHDVKAMDIYLSKLEGAPPRAKLELKRMEQEQNAGNNVGLTAWIVEGIEIQQQQLRIQDEIAHNPNPTTVQDIKVAKMKERLIKRFENLMNTAEYQFPDVDFTELVYRPSPWSKGKKSESDDAVITRHVPLPSQVYSSPLMPRAYRDAKDTEIILRMGEANDALQAIRTEIGYKSYVYRAQIRPYKGKNRRTRGWDNIKRSDRELKFHQKAYTNALAALRILGASAEVLAQYKDITKEDLRTVTAVSEPNARGQSKEKLAWFWSLDVAGDSDGSEHLEELYRISWLRAKSRKERWEEECVLLKSEMGWTINYYKHKSTEWTQLALGSESYKQHLAFAQSELWRFLHDRAKSEFDLYLRPGIFG
;
A
#
# COMPACT_ATOMS: atom_id res chain seq x y z
N MET A 1 2.89 -0.90 34.38
CA MET A 1 2.43 -0.65 33.01
C MET A 1 3.48 -0.97 31.95
N LEU A 2 4.71 -0.45 32.05
CA LEU A 2 5.74 -0.64 31.02
C LEU A 2 5.97 -2.10 30.57
N ALA A 3 5.92 -3.07 31.48
CA ALA A 3 6.01 -4.49 31.11
C ALA A 3 4.89 -4.98 30.17
N TYR A 4 3.72 -4.35 30.22
CA TYR A 4 2.64 -4.62 29.26
C TYR A 4 2.88 -3.88 27.94
N LEU A 5 3.28 -2.61 27.98
CA LEU A 5 3.50 -1.81 26.76
C LEU A 5 4.66 -2.36 25.92
N GLU A 6 5.77 -2.73 26.58
CA GLU A 6 6.98 -3.19 25.90
C GLU A 6 7.03 -4.70 25.67
N CYS A 7 6.56 -5.49 26.65
CA CYS A 7 6.70 -6.95 26.62
C CYS A 7 5.37 -7.68 26.51
N HIS A 8 4.25 -6.97 26.34
CA HIS A 8 2.89 -7.52 26.28
C HIS A 8 2.57 -8.47 27.45
N THR A 9 3.23 -8.26 28.60
CA THR A 9 3.03 -9.09 29.79
C THR A 9 1.69 -8.73 30.42
N THR A 10 0.74 -9.66 30.34
CA THR A 10 -0.59 -9.49 30.94
C THR A 10 -0.51 -9.31 32.45
N SER A 11 -1.52 -8.67 33.05
CA SER A 11 -1.60 -8.54 34.51
C SER A 11 -1.53 -9.92 35.19
N TYR A 12 -2.08 -10.97 34.55
CA TYR A 12 -2.05 -12.33 35.08
C TYR A 12 -0.62 -12.87 35.14
N GLN A 13 0.12 -12.82 34.03
CA GLN A 13 1.51 -13.26 33.98
C GLN A 13 2.39 -12.46 34.95
N TYR A 14 2.17 -11.15 35.04
CA TYR A 14 2.87 -10.30 36.00
C TYR A 14 2.57 -10.73 37.45
N TYR A 15 1.31 -11.02 37.75
CA TYR A 15 0.91 -11.50 39.07
C TYR A 15 1.49 -12.89 39.40
N GLN A 16 1.50 -13.82 38.44
CA GLN A 16 2.16 -15.14 38.61
C GLN A 16 3.66 -15.00 38.87
N LYS A 17 4.33 -14.05 38.20
CA LYS A 17 5.73 -13.70 38.51
C LYS A 17 5.89 -13.24 39.96
N LEU A 18 5.01 -12.36 40.45
CA LEU A 18 5.05 -11.91 41.85
C LEU A 18 4.87 -13.06 42.85
N ARG A 19 3.94 -13.99 42.57
CA ARG A 19 3.73 -15.19 43.43
C ARG A 19 4.99 -16.03 43.52
N ARG A 20 5.64 -16.32 42.39
CA ARG A 20 6.89 -17.10 42.36
C ARG A 20 8.07 -16.38 43.01
N LEU A 21 8.14 -15.06 42.92
CA LEU A 21 9.15 -14.26 43.63
C LEU A 21 8.93 -14.25 45.14
N THR A 22 7.67 -14.32 45.58
CA THR A 22 7.30 -14.29 47.00
C THR A 22 7.50 -15.65 47.67
N ASN A 23 7.03 -16.72 47.05
CA ASN A 23 7.24 -18.09 47.52
C ASN A 23 7.47 -19.01 46.31
N PRO A 24 8.74 -19.31 45.96
CA PRO A 24 9.04 -20.11 44.78
C PRO A 24 8.66 -21.59 44.95
N ALA A 25 8.68 -22.11 46.19
CA ALA A 25 8.34 -23.50 46.48
C ALA A 25 6.83 -23.75 46.42
N PHE A 26 6.02 -22.76 46.85
CA PHE A 26 4.57 -22.85 46.89
C PHE A 26 3.91 -21.52 46.46
N PRO A 27 4.01 -21.15 45.17
CA PRO A 27 3.44 -19.88 44.69
C PRO A 27 1.93 -19.81 44.92
N ASP A 28 1.27 -20.97 44.97
CA ASP A 28 -0.16 -21.03 45.21
C ASP A 28 -0.61 -20.62 46.62
N SER A 29 0.31 -20.70 47.60
CA SER A 29 0.07 -20.25 48.98
C SER A 29 0.04 -18.72 49.13
N VAL A 30 0.50 -17.97 48.14
CA VAL A 30 0.51 -16.50 48.17
C VAL A 30 -0.94 -15.99 48.02
N PRO A 31 -1.44 -15.13 48.94
CA PRO A 31 -2.80 -14.60 48.88
C PRO A 31 -3.13 -13.94 47.55
N ASN A 32 -4.26 -14.33 46.94
CA ASN A 32 -4.71 -13.78 45.66
C ASN A 32 -5.08 -12.30 45.80
N ARG A 33 -4.32 -11.42 45.14
CA ARG A 33 -4.53 -9.96 45.06
C ARG A 33 -4.64 -9.46 43.63
N TYR A 34 -5.01 -10.35 42.71
CA TYR A 34 -5.07 -10.07 41.28
C TYR A 34 -6.12 -8.99 40.93
N ALA A 35 -7.27 -9.01 41.59
CA ALA A 35 -8.33 -8.02 41.36
C ALA A 35 -7.89 -6.61 41.81
N GLU A 36 -7.26 -6.51 42.98
CA GLU A 36 -6.71 -5.26 43.50
C GLU A 36 -5.59 -4.74 42.59
N LEU A 37 -4.70 -5.61 42.11
CA LEU A 37 -3.66 -5.24 41.16
C LEU A 37 -4.24 -4.64 39.88
N HIS A 38 -5.29 -5.24 39.32
CA HIS A 38 -5.96 -4.72 38.12
C HIS A 38 -6.59 -3.34 38.36
N ARG A 39 -7.35 -3.19 39.45
CA ARG A 39 -7.99 -1.90 39.79
C ARG A 39 -6.96 -0.80 39.98
N VAL A 40 -5.89 -1.07 40.74
CA VAL A 40 -4.80 -0.12 40.97
C VAL A 40 -4.05 0.19 39.67
N LYS A 41 -3.83 -0.79 38.80
CA LYS A 41 -3.20 -0.58 37.49
C LYS A 41 -4.00 0.42 36.64
N ARG A 42 -5.32 0.25 36.54
CA ARG A 42 -6.21 1.15 35.76
C ARG A 42 -6.19 2.57 36.33
N GLN A 43 -6.42 2.72 37.64
CA GLN A 43 -6.40 4.02 38.32
C GLN A 43 -5.03 4.71 38.20
N TRP A 44 -3.95 3.97 38.43
CA TRP A 44 -2.59 4.51 38.33
C TRP A 44 -2.27 4.98 36.91
N GLN A 45 -2.71 4.25 35.89
CA GLN A 45 -2.50 4.67 34.50
C GLN A 45 -3.22 5.98 34.18
N ASN A 46 -4.50 6.08 34.53
CA ASN A 46 -5.28 7.29 34.29
C ASN A 46 -4.69 8.51 35.02
N VAL A 47 -4.33 8.36 36.31
CA VAL A 47 -3.66 9.42 37.08
C VAL A 47 -2.31 9.79 36.46
N LYS A 48 -1.54 8.80 36.00
CA LYS A 48 -0.25 9.03 35.34
C LYS A 48 -0.42 9.84 34.06
N GLU A 49 -1.38 9.51 33.20
CA GLU A 49 -1.67 10.26 31.97
C GLU A 49 -2.05 11.72 32.30
N ILE A 50 -2.96 11.94 33.25
CA ILE A 50 -3.35 13.29 33.70
C ILE A 50 -2.14 14.10 34.20
N ILE A 51 -1.20 13.45 34.88
CA ILE A 51 0.05 14.09 35.32
C ILE A 51 0.98 14.36 34.13
N GLU A 52 1.23 13.37 33.28
CA GLU A 52 2.18 13.45 32.15
C GLU A 52 1.74 14.41 31.03
N PHE A 53 0.46 14.75 30.96
CA PHE A 53 -0.08 15.76 30.03
C PHE A 53 -0.35 17.12 30.71
N GLY A 54 0.04 17.29 31.98
CA GLY A 54 0.02 18.59 32.65
C GLY A 54 -1.32 18.98 33.32
N PHE A 55 -2.37 18.19 33.15
CA PHE A 55 -3.70 18.48 33.72
C PHE A 55 -3.72 18.48 35.26
N ALA A 56 -2.85 17.67 35.89
CA ALA A 56 -2.67 17.70 37.36
C ALA A 56 -2.09 19.04 37.89
N HIS A 57 -1.51 19.86 37.00
CA HIS A 57 -0.84 21.12 37.32
C HIS A 57 -1.71 22.35 37.07
N ASN A 58 -2.65 22.28 36.13
CA ASN A 58 -3.45 23.44 35.70
C ASN A 58 -4.89 23.44 36.24
N GLY A 59 -5.33 22.37 36.90
CA GLY A 59 -6.68 22.25 37.48
C GLY A 59 -7.80 22.12 36.44
N LYS A 60 -7.47 21.96 35.16
CA LYS A 60 -8.41 21.71 34.07
C LYS A 60 -8.65 20.21 33.93
N GLN A 61 -9.81 19.85 33.40
CA GLN A 61 -10.08 18.49 32.95
C GLN A 61 -9.61 18.34 31.49
N PRO A 62 -9.07 17.17 31.10
CA PRO A 62 -8.75 16.90 29.71
C PRO A 62 -10.01 16.86 28.84
N GLY A 63 -9.93 17.49 27.67
CA GLY A 63 -10.92 17.38 26.60
C GLY A 63 -10.58 16.24 25.63
N GLU A 64 -11.29 16.22 24.51
CA GLU A 64 -11.12 15.18 23.48
C GLU A 64 -9.71 15.23 22.86
N GLY A 65 -8.98 14.11 22.90
CA GLY A 65 -7.63 13.98 22.36
C GLY A 65 -6.50 14.63 23.18
N ASP A 66 -6.81 15.28 24.31
CA ASP A 66 -5.83 16.03 25.11
C ASP A 66 -4.79 15.14 25.83
N LEU A 67 -5.11 13.85 26.04
CA LEU A 67 -4.22 12.85 26.65
C LEU A 67 -3.52 11.98 25.61
N ALA A 68 -3.36 12.46 24.38
CA ALA A 68 -2.69 11.74 23.31
C ALA A 68 -1.58 12.56 22.64
N TYR A 69 -0.40 11.97 22.50
CA TYR A 69 0.68 12.58 21.73
C TYR A 69 0.40 12.51 20.23
N PHE A 70 0.57 13.62 19.53
CA PHE A 70 0.57 13.66 18.07
C PHE A 70 1.98 13.88 17.48
N CYS A 71 2.12 13.78 16.16
CA CYS A 71 3.41 13.76 15.48
C CYS A 71 4.14 15.11 15.52
N ALA A 72 5.32 15.14 16.16
CA ALA A 72 6.20 16.32 16.18
C ALA A 72 6.65 16.79 14.78
N GLY A 73 6.70 15.88 13.81
CA GLY A 73 7.12 16.15 12.43
C GLY A 73 6.00 16.46 11.46
N CYS A 74 4.72 16.46 11.87
CA CYS A 74 3.63 16.90 11.00
C CYS A 74 3.33 18.40 11.31
N PRO A 75 2.94 19.22 10.32
CA PRO A 75 2.75 20.66 10.51
C PRO A 75 1.54 20.95 11.41
N GLN A 76 1.74 21.79 12.42
CA GLN A 76 0.76 22.13 13.46
C GLN A 76 0.79 23.65 13.72
N PRO A 77 -0.13 24.43 13.11
CA PRO A 77 -0.27 25.85 13.36
C PRO A 77 -0.38 26.16 14.87
N GLY A 78 0.28 27.22 15.33
CA GLY A 78 0.33 27.60 16.75
C GLY A 78 1.23 26.74 17.63
N ILE A 79 1.76 25.61 17.12
CA ILE A 79 2.62 24.69 17.87
C ILE A 79 4.05 24.69 17.32
N ASN A 80 4.22 24.26 16.07
CA ASN A 80 5.56 24.03 15.49
C ASN A 80 5.82 24.76 14.16
N LEU A 81 4.85 25.53 13.67
CA LEU A 81 5.02 26.43 12.54
C LEU A 81 5.45 27.84 13.01
N PRO A 82 6.25 28.57 12.22
CA PRO A 82 6.55 29.98 12.49
C PRO A 82 5.28 30.84 12.32
N GLU A 83 5.21 32.03 12.93
CA GLU A 83 4.00 32.87 12.89
C GLU A 83 3.61 33.33 11.47
N ASP A 84 4.61 33.57 10.62
CA ASP A 84 4.51 34.03 9.23
C ASP A 84 4.41 32.88 8.21
N TRP A 85 4.16 31.64 8.65
CA TRP A 85 4.07 30.46 7.77
C TRP A 85 3.03 30.63 6.64
N LYS A 86 2.00 31.44 6.90
CA LYS A 86 0.94 31.76 5.93
C LYS A 86 1.44 32.61 4.76
N ASP A 87 2.57 33.30 4.89
CA ASP A 87 3.12 34.20 3.87
C ASP A 87 4.27 33.55 3.06
N ASP A 88 4.67 32.33 3.43
CA ASP A 88 5.72 31.58 2.72
C ASP A 88 5.33 31.35 1.25
N PRO A 89 6.22 31.56 0.26
CA PRO A 89 5.90 31.28 -1.14
C PRO A 89 5.69 29.78 -1.44
N GLU A 90 6.20 28.88 -0.59
CA GLU A 90 6.05 27.42 -0.69
C GLU A 90 4.99 26.88 0.29
N LYS A 91 3.81 27.52 0.36
CA LYS A 91 2.72 27.15 1.30
C LYS A 91 2.30 25.69 1.21
N TRP A 92 2.44 25.09 0.02
CA TRP A 92 2.08 23.70 -0.25
C TRP A 92 2.69 22.72 0.75
N LYS A 93 3.86 23.00 1.32
CA LYS A 93 4.55 22.11 2.27
C LYS A 93 3.85 22.00 3.62
N TYR A 94 2.98 22.95 3.99
CA TYR A 94 2.24 22.92 5.27
C TYR A 94 0.97 22.08 5.23
N HIS A 95 0.74 21.33 4.16
CA HIS A 95 -0.35 20.36 4.07
C HIS A 95 -0.20 19.22 5.09
N ARG A 96 -1.32 18.58 5.44
CA ARG A 96 -1.28 17.29 6.15
C ARG A 96 -1.49 16.13 5.20
N SER A 97 -0.86 15.01 5.53
CA SER A 97 -1.08 13.74 4.86
C SER A 97 -1.38 12.67 5.89
N TYR A 98 -2.53 12.01 5.71
CA TYR A 98 -3.02 10.96 6.59
C TYR A 98 -3.22 9.68 5.79
N CYS A 99 -3.15 8.55 6.47
CA CYS A 99 -3.59 7.27 5.95
C CYS A 99 -4.55 6.60 6.94
N GLY A 100 -5.55 5.89 6.41
CA GLY A 100 -6.49 5.10 7.20
C GLY A 100 -6.50 3.66 6.77
N ASP A 101 -6.74 2.78 7.73
CA ASP A 101 -6.87 1.34 7.50
C ASP A 101 -7.63 0.66 8.65
N GLY A 102 -8.20 -0.51 8.34
CA GLY A 102 -8.94 -1.36 9.27
C GLY A 102 -8.11 -2.54 9.79
N CYS A 103 -7.94 -2.64 11.11
CA CYS A 103 -7.27 -3.78 11.75
C CYS A 103 -8.27 -4.82 12.28
N PHE A 104 -8.41 -5.94 11.57
CA PHE A 104 -9.32 -7.05 11.91
C PHE A 104 -8.80 -8.01 13.00
N SER A 105 -7.56 -7.83 13.45
CA SER A 105 -7.00 -8.64 14.55
C SER A 105 -7.47 -8.15 15.92
N GLN A 106 -7.89 -6.88 16.03
CA GLN A 106 -8.25 -6.22 17.28
C GLN A 106 -9.71 -6.46 17.69
N VAL A 107 -10.14 -7.72 17.63
CA VAL A 107 -11.49 -8.15 18.01
C VAL A 107 -11.71 -8.03 19.53
N HIS A 108 -12.94 -7.75 19.94
CA HIS A 108 -13.37 -7.88 21.33
C HIS A 108 -14.49 -8.92 21.41
N GLN A 109 -14.42 -9.77 22.43
CA GLN A 109 -15.41 -10.82 22.65
C GLN A 109 -16.53 -10.28 23.53
N GLU A 110 -17.77 -10.48 23.09
CA GLU A 110 -18.96 -10.05 23.82
C GLU A 110 -18.97 -10.74 25.21
N PRO A 111 -19.15 -9.98 26.30
CA PRO A 111 -19.17 -10.55 27.64
C PRO A 111 -20.44 -11.40 27.85
N LEU A 112 -20.33 -12.44 28.68
CA LEU A 112 -21.46 -13.34 28.98
C LEU A 112 -22.54 -12.68 29.85
N THR A 113 -22.20 -11.58 30.52
CA THR A 113 -23.08 -10.81 31.40
C THR A 113 -22.82 -9.33 31.18
N GLU A 114 -23.87 -8.51 31.22
CA GLU A 114 -23.74 -7.05 31.28
C GLU A 114 -23.05 -6.68 32.61
N GLU A 115 -21.73 -6.52 32.59
CA GLU A 115 -20.99 -6.01 33.73
C GLU A 115 -21.10 -4.48 33.78
N ASN A 116 -21.40 -3.94 34.97
CA ASN A 116 -21.29 -2.51 35.27
C ASN A 116 -19.80 -2.10 35.32
N ASP A 117 -19.12 -2.06 34.17
CA ASP A 117 -17.76 -1.53 34.10
C ASP A 117 -17.74 0.00 34.14
N ILE A 118 -16.69 0.56 34.71
CA ILE A 118 -16.52 2.00 34.92
C ILE A 118 -15.58 2.52 33.84
N TRP A 119 -16.02 3.53 33.11
CA TRP A 119 -15.19 4.28 32.17
C TRP A 119 -14.40 5.35 32.92
N LEU A 120 -13.07 5.29 32.85
CA LEU A 120 -12.20 6.34 33.40
C LEU A 120 -11.91 7.46 32.40
N LYS A 121 -12.15 7.20 31.12
CA LYS A 121 -12.00 8.14 30.00
C LYS A 121 -12.92 7.74 28.84
N SER A 122 -13.39 8.71 28.09
CA SER A 122 -14.11 8.57 26.82
C SER A 122 -13.74 9.71 25.87
N GLY A 123 -12.85 9.44 24.91
CA GLY A 123 -12.48 10.43 23.89
C GLY A 123 -11.23 11.25 24.21
N GLU A 124 -10.74 11.28 25.46
CA GLU A 124 -9.59 12.10 25.83
C GLU A 124 -8.26 11.59 25.24
N GLY A 125 -8.23 10.38 24.67
CA GLY A 125 -7.04 9.77 24.05
C GLY A 125 -7.15 9.60 22.53
N PHE A 126 -6.78 8.41 22.03
CA PHE A 126 -6.91 8.04 20.62
C PHE A 126 -8.28 7.48 20.31
N MET A 127 -8.83 6.66 21.20
CA MET A 127 -10.19 6.15 21.09
C MET A 127 -11.17 7.32 21.07
N THR A 128 -12.12 7.31 20.13
CA THR A 128 -13.17 8.33 20.03
C THR A 128 -14.04 8.40 21.29
N GLU A 129 -14.68 9.56 21.53
CA GLU A 129 -15.80 9.68 22.47
C GLU A 129 -16.91 8.69 22.10
N LYS A 130 -17.42 7.97 23.11
CA LYS A 130 -18.24 6.77 22.91
C LYS A 130 -19.69 7.08 22.57
N THR A 131 -20.24 8.14 23.14
CA THR A 131 -21.65 8.50 23.06
C THR A 131 -21.97 8.98 21.65
N ARG A 132 -21.25 9.99 21.18
CA ARG A 132 -21.42 10.60 19.86
C ARG A 132 -21.12 9.62 18.74
N TYR A 133 -20.13 8.75 18.94
CA TYR A 133 -19.87 7.69 17.96
C TYR A 133 -20.99 6.65 17.90
N ALA A 134 -21.56 6.25 19.04
CA ALA A 134 -22.70 5.35 19.06
C ALA A 134 -23.95 5.98 18.40
N GLU A 135 -24.17 7.28 18.60
CA GLU A 135 -25.26 8.04 17.95
C GLU A 135 -25.06 8.12 16.43
N HIS A 136 -23.84 8.36 15.96
CA HIS A 136 -23.49 8.29 14.53
C HIS A 136 -23.78 6.89 13.97
N LEU A 137 -23.33 5.83 14.64
CA LEU A 137 -23.56 4.46 14.19
C LEU A 137 -25.04 4.07 14.14
N ALA A 138 -25.87 4.65 15.02
CA ALA A 138 -27.30 4.40 15.08
C ALA A 138 -28.09 5.13 13.97
N SER A 139 -27.57 6.27 13.50
CA SER A 139 -28.24 7.14 12.52
C SER A 139 -27.70 6.99 11.10
N ALA A 140 -26.42 6.63 10.93
CA ALA A 140 -25.77 6.57 9.63
C ALA A 140 -26.23 5.36 8.80
N GLU A 141 -26.57 5.61 7.54
CA GLU A 141 -26.92 4.57 6.57
C GLU A 141 -25.68 4.08 5.79
N GLU A 142 -25.37 2.78 5.86
CA GLU A 142 -24.31 2.19 5.05
C GLU A 142 -24.76 2.05 3.59
N ARG A 143 -24.09 2.77 2.69
CA ARG A 143 -24.32 2.62 1.24
C ARG A 143 -23.81 1.29 0.73
N LYS A 144 -24.63 0.64 -0.11
CA LYS A 144 -24.31 -0.63 -0.78
C LYS A 144 -23.95 -0.37 -2.24
N ASP A 145 -22.86 0.34 -2.46
CA ASP A 145 -22.41 0.64 -3.81
C ASP A 145 -21.83 -0.62 -4.49
N PRO A 146 -22.11 -0.83 -5.79
CA PRO A 146 -21.53 -1.93 -6.54
C PRO A 146 -20.00 -1.77 -6.60
N ILE A 147 -19.29 -2.88 -6.43
CA ILE A 147 -17.83 -2.92 -6.52
C ILE A 147 -17.42 -2.67 -7.97
N THR A 148 -16.73 -1.55 -8.24
CA THR A 148 -16.35 -1.14 -9.61
C THR A 148 -14.88 -1.44 -9.97
N CYS A 149 -14.16 -2.21 -9.15
CA CYS A 149 -12.72 -2.47 -9.28
C CYS A 149 -12.37 -3.93 -8.92
N HIS A 150 -11.34 -4.50 -9.57
CA HIS A 150 -11.08 -5.94 -9.69
C HIS A 150 -10.73 -6.68 -8.39
N GLU A 151 -9.90 -6.12 -7.50
CA GLU A 151 -9.54 -6.80 -6.25
C GLU A 151 -9.84 -5.92 -5.04
N HIS A 152 -10.89 -6.27 -4.30
CA HIS A 152 -11.02 -5.77 -2.95
C HIS A 152 -11.48 -6.87 -2.01
N ARG A 153 -10.51 -7.50 -1.34
CA ARG A 153 -10.76 -8.37 -0.19
C ARG A 153 -11.41 -7.58 0.95
N ALA A 154 -10.98 -6.34 1.18
CA ALA A 154 -11.56 -5.42 2.16
C ALA A 154 -13.07 -5.18 1.92
N LEU A 155 -13.50 -5.04 0.66
CA LEU A 155 -14.91 -4.81 0.37
C LEU A 155 -15.78 -6.06 0.51
N LYS A 156 -15.21 -7.25 0.30
CA LYS A 156 -15.89 -8.53 0.58
C LYS A 156 -16.00 -8.81 2.09
N ASP A 157 -15.12 -8.22 2.89
CA ASP A 157 -15.08 -8.40 4.35
C ASP A 157 -15.93 -7.36 5.13
N ARG A 158 -16.52 -6.33 4.48
CA ARG A 158 -17.42 -5.32 5.10
C ARG A 158 -18.59 -5.87 5.91
N SER A 159 -18.92 -7.15 5.75
CA SER A 159 -20.10 -7.75 6.36
C SER A 159 -19.85 -9.04 7.12
N LYS A 160 -18.57 -9.43 7.34
CA LYS A 160 -18.26 -10.60 8.15
C LYS A 160 -18.61 -10.33 9.61
N ILE A 161 -19.67 -11.00 10.07
CA ILE A 161 -20.05 -11.02 11.48
C ILE A 161 -19.16 -12.06 12.16
N HIS A 162 -18.38 -11.64 13.15
CA HIS A 162 -17.69 -12.56 14.03
C HIS A 162 -18.63 -12.95 15.16
N LYS A 163 -19.20 -14.16 15.10
CA LYS A 163 -20.17 -14.64 16.10
C LYS A 163 -19.56 -14.57 17.51
N GLY A 164 -20.28 -13.92 18.43
CA GLY A 164 -19.84 -13.72 19.83
C GLY A 164 -18.82 -12.59 20.01
N CYS A 165 -18.69 -11.69 19.05
CA CYS A 165 -17.90 -10.46 19.16
C CYS A 165 -18.82 -9.25 18.93
N ASP A 166 -18.73 -8.26 19.81
CA ASP A 166 -19.35 -6.93 19.69
C ASP A 166 -18.46 -5.95 18.90
N VAL A 167 -17.13 -6.18 18.89
CA VAL A 167 -16.15 -5.48 18.06
C VAL A 167 -15.41 -6.47 17.17
N THR A 168 -15.49 -6.27 15.86
CA THR A 168 -14.85 -7.11 14.83
C THR A 168 -13.46 -6.63 14.42
N GLY A 169 -13.01 -5.50 14.94
CA GLY A 169 -11.73 -4.87 14.61
C GLY A 169 -11.75 -3.39 14.96
N ILE A 170 -10.71 -2.66 14.57
CA ILE A 170 -10.64 -1.21 14.76
C ILE A 170 -10.22 -0.49 13.48
N CYS A 171 -10.83 0.65 13.15
CA CYS A 171 -10.33 1.54 12.09
C CYS A 171 -9.53 2.66 12.74
N SER A 172 -8.40 3.03 12.14
CA SER A 172 -7.60 4.15 12.63
C SER A 172 -7.08 5.02 11.52
N VAL A 173 -6.79 6.27 11.89
CA VAL A 173 -6.05 7.22 11.06
C VAL A 173 -4.69 7.52 11.69
N ALA A 174 -3.65 7.60 10.85
CA ALA A 174 -2.30 8.00 11.24
C ALA A 174 -1.70 9.02 10.27
N CYS A 175 -0.71 9.80 10.72
CA CYS A 175 0.08 10.65 9.82
C CYS A 175 0.82 9.75 8.81
N MET A 176 0.59 9.97 7.52
CA MET A 176 1.07 9.13 6.41
C MET A 176 2.60 9.04 6.36
N ARG A 177 3.29 10.06 6.89
CA ARG A 177 4.74 10.22 6.77
C ARG A 177 5.52 9.50 7.87
N HIS A 178 4.97 9.49 9.10
CA HIS A 178 5.67 8.97 10.29
C HIS A 178 4.90 7.86 11.01
N GLY A 179 3.64 7.63 10.64
CA GLY A 179 2.81 6.56 11.19
C GLY A 179 2.39 6.80 12.64
N ALA A 180 2.40 8.05 13.10
CA ALA A 180 1.85 8.42 14.39
C ALA A 180 0.32 8.47 14.29
N PHE A 181 -0.37 7.75 15.16
CA PHE A 181 -1.84 7.75 15.21
C PHE A 181 -2.37 9.15 15.51
N VAL A 182 -3.49 9.51 14.89
CA VAL A 182 -4.16 10.78 15.15
C VAL A 182 -5.05 10.62 16.38
N PRO A 183 -4.97 11.51 17.38
CA PRO A 183 -5.87 11.48 18.52
C PRO A 183 -7.34 11.51 18.11
N THR A 184 -8.20 10.89 18.91
CA THR A 184 -9.66 10.74 18.68
C THR A 184 -10.08 9.96 17.42
N ALA A 185 -9.14 9.59 16.55
CA ALA A 185 -9.41 8.98 15.26
C ALA A 185 -9.28 7.45 15.25
N GLN A 186 -9.39 6.82 16.43
CA GLN A 186 -9.45 5.37 16.59
C GLN A 186 -10.89 4.97 16.92
N VAL A 187 -11.48 4.11 16.08
CA VAL A 187 -12.87 3.69 16.25
C VAL A 187 -13.01 2.17 16.23
N ASP A 188 -13.90 1.63 17.06
CA ASP A 188 -14.24 0.21 17.04
C ASP A 188 -15.19 -0.08 15.87
N MET A 189 -14.96 -1.20 15.17
CA MET A 189 -15.82 -1.71 14.11
C MET A 189 -16.83 -2.72 14.67
N GLN A 190 -18.13 -2.51 14.44
CA GLN A 190 -19.18 -3.41 14.93
C GLN A 190 -19.45 -4.56 13.95
N LYS A 191 -19.16 -4.36 12.66
CA LYS A 191 -19.39 -5.35 11.61
C LYS A 191 -18.49 -5.09 10.40
N GLY A 192 -17.29 -5.65 10.43
CA GLY A 192 -16.29 -5.42 9.40
C GLY A 192 -15.96 -3.94 9.21
N GLU A 193 -15.18 -3.63 8.19
CA GLU A 193 -14.77 -2.26 7.88
C GLU A 193 -15.84 -1.57 7.02
N ARG A 194 -16.84 -0.96 7.66
CA ARG A 194 -17.87 -0.18 6.98
C ARG A 194 -17.39 1.23 6.70
N GLN A 195 -17.90 1.86 5.66
CA GLN A 195 -17.53 3.24 5.34
C GLN A 195 -17.94 4.19 6.45
N ILE A 196 -19.08 3.95 7.11
CA ILE A 196 -19.50 4.77 8.26
C ILE A 196 -18.48 4.80 9.41
N ASN A 197 -17.69 3.73 9.59
CA ASN A 197 -16.63 3.68 10.60
C ASN A 197 -15.47 4.59 10.17
N MET A 198 -15.03 4.46 8.92
CA MET A 198 -13.93 5.27 8.37
C MET A 198 -14.32 6.76 8.25
N ASP A 199 -15.56 7.09 7.85
CA ASP A 199 -16.06 8.46 7.75
C ASP A 199 -16.00 9.21 9.09
N TYR A 200 -16.28 8.51 10.19
CA TYR A 200 -16.15 9.10 11.52
C TYR A 200 -14.67 9.29 11.89
N ALA A 201 -13.84 8.27 11.67
CA ALA A 201 -12.41 8.34 11.95
C ALA A 201 -11.70 9.45 11.15
N THR A 202 -12.04 9.64 9.86
CA THR A 202 -11.50 10.71 9.02
C THR A 202 -11.96 12.09 9.50
N THR A 203 -13.24 12.25 9.83
CA THR A 203 -13.78 13.50 10.41
C THR A 203 -13.02 13.90 11.66
N LYS A 204 -12.80 12.96 12.59
CA LYS A 204 -12.02 13.18 13.80
C LYS A 204 -10.56 13.53 13.50
N ALA A 205 -9.92 12.81 12.57
CA ALA A 205 -8.52 13.06 12.23
C ALA A 205 -8.29 14.42 11.54
N TRP A 206 -9.23 14.85 10.70
CA TRP A 206 -9.09 16.07 9.92
C TRP A 206 -9.48 17.31 10.72
N SER A 207 -10.34 17.17 11.72
CA SER A 207 -10.61 18.21 12.72
C SER A 207 -9.54 18.29 13.82
N TYR A 208 -8.60 17.34 13.87
CA TYR A 208 -7.52 17.37 14.87
C TYR A 208 -6.44 18.42 14.55
N GLY A 209 -6.58 19.57 15.21
CA GLY A 209 -5.77 20.76 15.02
C GLY A 209 -6.36 21.71 13.96
N ASP A 210 -5.76 22.89 13.82
CA ASP A 210 -6.19 23.87 12.82
C ASP A 210 -5.60 23.55 11.44
N LEU A 211 -6.47 23.21 10.48
CA LEU A 211 -6.12 22.98 9.07
C LEU A 211 -6.87 23.91 8.11
N THR A 212 -7.54 24.94 8.62
CA THR A 212 -8.40 25.85 7.83
C THR A 212 -7.63 26.54 6.69
N GLU A 213 -6.34 26.80 6.91
CA GLU A 213 -5.46 27.54 6.00
C GLU A 213 -4.48 26.61 5.26
N ALA A 214 -4.63 25.29 5.39
CA ALA A 214 -3.85 24.34 4.61
C ALA A 214 -4.29 24.39 3.12
N GLU A 215 -3.31 24.36 2.20
CA GLU A 215 -3.62 24.39 0.77
C GLU A 215 -4.38 23.14 0.30
N PHE A 216 -4.13 21.99 0.94
CA PHE A 216 -4.81 20.74 0.68
C PHE A 216 -4.54 19.71 1.78
N LEU A 217 -5.23 18.58 1.70
CA LEU A 217 -4.99 17.39 2.51
C LEU A 217 -4.80 16.18 1.60
N ILE A 218 -3.85 15.30 1.93
CA ILE A 218 -3.68 14.02 1.24
C ILE A 218 -4.25 12.92 2.12
N TRP A 219 -5.20 12.16 1.58
CA TRP A 219 -5.85 11.06 2.27
C TRP A 219 -5.51 9.73 1.60
N GLY A 220 -4.70 8.89 2.26
CA GLY A 220 -4.38 7.53 1.83
C GLY A 220 -5.39 6.53 2.39
N TYR A 221 -6.04 5.76 1.52
CA TYR A 221 -6.91 4.66 1.93
C TYR A 221 -7.04 3.66 0.80
N ASP A 222 -6.92 2.37 1.10
CA ASP A 222 -6.79 1.32 0.09
C ASP A 222 -7.96 1.28 -0.89
N VAL A 223 -9.14 1.68 -0.45
CA VAL A 223 -10.35 1.63 -1.29
C VAL A 223 -10.78 3.01 -1.77
N ASN A 224 -9.85 3.97 -1.85
CA ASN A 224 -10.17 5.36 -2.23
C ASN A 224 -10.82 5.52 -3.60
N CYS A 225 -10.55 4.62 -4.56
CA CYS A 225 -11.25 4.62 -5.85
C CYS A 225 -12.75 4.35 -5.75
N GLN A 226 -13.23 3.82 -4.62
CA GLN A 226 -14.66 3.60 -4.33
C GLN A 226 -15.16 4.45 -3.16
N TYR A 227 -14.28 4.84 -2.25
CA TYR A 227 -14.62 5.70 -1.11
C TYR A 227 -14.85 7.15 -1.54
N GLN A 228 -13.97 7.71 -2.38
CA GLN A 228 -13.97 9.10 -2.81
C GLN A 228 -15.29 9.58 -3.43
N PRO A 229 -15.93 8.86 -4.39
CA PRO A 229 -17.05 9.42 -5.15
C PRO A 229 -18.24 9.89 -4.31
N HIS A 230 -18.50 9.22 -3.19
CA HIS A 230 -19.65 9.52 -2.33
C HIS A 230 -19.23 10.03 -0.94
N HIS A 231 -17.95 10.31 -0.71
CA HIS A 231 -17.49 10.73 0.61
C HIS A 231 -18.12 12.06 1.03
N LYS A 232 -18.13 13.06 0.15
CA LYS A 232 -18.77 14.37 0.40
C LYS A 232 -20.26 14.21 0.72
N GLU A 233 -20.98 13.45 -0.10
CA GLU A 233 -22.41 13.15 0.13
C GLU A 233 -22.67 12.48 1.49
N ARG A 234 -21.82 11.53 1.92
CA ARG A 234 -21.99 10.84 3.21
C ARG A 234 -21.74 11.76 4.41
N VAL A 235 -20.75 12.65 4.30
CA VAL A 235 -20.45 13.64 5.35
C VAL A 235 -21.58 14.66 5.45
N GLU A 236 -22.03 15.23 4.33
CA GLU A 236 -23.12 16.23 4.28
C GLU A 236 -24.47 15.68 4.73
N ALA A 237 -24.72 14.38 4.54
CA ALA A 237 -25.95 13.72 4.97
C ALA A 237 -25.98 13.38 6.48
N SER A 238 -24.85 13.49 7.19
CA SER A 238 -24.76 13.14 8.61
C SER A 238 -24.77 14.37 9.51
N GLU A 239 -25.52 14.29 10.62
CA GLU A 239 -25.51 15.31 11.68
C GLU A 239 -24.24 15.26 12.55
N TYR A 240 -23.46 14.17 12.45
CA TYR A 240 -22.30 13.89 13.29
C TYR A 240 -20.96 14.13 12.60
N LEU A 241 -20.97 14.28 11.28
CA LEU A 241 -19.76 14.44 10.46
C LEU A 241 -19.66 15.86 9.92
N ALA A 242 -18.43 16.36 9.77
CA ALA A 242 -18.17 17.66 9.15
C ALA A 242 -16.75 17.69 8.56
N PHE A 243 -16.61 18.31 7.39
CA PHE A 243 -15.28 18.69 6.92
C PHE A 243 -14.76 19.89 7.74
N PRO A 244 -13.45 20.01 7.96
CA PRO A 244 -12.88 21.26 8.43
C PRO A 244 -13.14 22.38 7.42
N ASP A 245 -13.34 23.60 7.93
CA ASP A 245 -13.67 24.76 7.10
C ASP A 245 -12.65 24.94 5.96
N GLY A 246 -13.15 25.01 4.73
CA GLY A 246 -12.34 25.28 3.54
C GLY A 246 -11.53 24.10 2.99
N LEU A 247 -11.67 22.89 3.54
CA LEU A 247 -10.95 21.68 3.08
C LEU A 247 -11.75 20.72 2.21
N GLU A 248 -13.09 20.80 2.20
CA GLU A 248 -13.98 19.85 1.50
C GLU A 248 -13.60 19.59 0.03
N ASP A 249 -13.18 20.62 -0.70
CA ASP A 249 -12.82 20.53 -2.12
C ASP A 249 -11.30 20.48 -2.36
N LYS A 250 -10.50 20.30 -1.29
CA LYS A 250 -9.03 20.32 -1.32
C LYS A 250 -8.40 19.02 -0.83
N ILE A 251 -9.09 17.88 -1.03
CA ILE A 251 -8.61 16.56 -0.60
C ILE A 251 -8.13 15.73 -1.79
N TYR A 252 -6.85 15.35 -1.77
CA TYR A 252 -6.28 14.38 -2.69
C TYR A 252 -6.41 12.96 -2.14
N TYR A 253 -7.27 12.17 -2.77
CA TYR A 253 -7.49 10.76 -2.42
C TYR A 253 -6.42 9.86 -3.06
N ALA A 254 -5.61 9.23 -2.23
CA ALA A 254 -4.50 8.35 -2.58
C ALA A 254 -4.77 6.90 -2.20
N ILE A 255 -4.18 5.96 -2.93
CA ILE A 255 -4.17 4.53 -2.58
C ILE A 255 -2.72 4.14 -2.34
N GLY A 256 -2.52 3.24 -1.37
CA GLY A 256 -1.22 2.66 -1.06
C GLY A 256 -0.46 2.24 -2.32
N THR A 257 0.84 2.57 -2.45
CA THR A 257 1.60 2.25 -3.69
C THR A 257 1.68 0.76 -3.96
N TRP A 258 1.64 -0.10 -2.95
CA TRP A 258 1.58 -1.55 -3.16
C TRP A 258 0.17 -1.99 -3.48
N HIS A 259 -0.83 -1.46 -2.79
CA HIS A 259 -2.23 -1.79 -2.99
C HIS A 259 -2.76 -1.37 -4.37
N VAL A 260 -2.38 -0.21 -4.88
CA VAL A 260 -2.90 0.33 -6.15
C VAL A 260 -2.62 -0.57 -7.35
N HIS A 261 -1.60 -1.43 -7.28
CA HIS A 261 -1.30 -2.39 -8.34
C HIS A 261 -2.29 -3.57 -8.41
N GLY A 262 -3.03 -3.85 -7.34
CA GLY A 262 -4.16 -4.80 -7.34
C GLY A 262 -5.46 -4.20 -7.90
N HIS A 263 -5.49 -2.89 -8.16
CA HIS A 263 -6.65 -2.23 -8.73
C HIS A 263 -6.66 -2.29 -10.25
N LYS A 264 -7.78 -1.88 -10.86
CA LYS A 264 -7.84 -1.63 -12.31
C LYS A 264 -6.77 -0.62 -12.74
N ASN A 265 -6.28 -0.77 -13.96
CA ASN A 265 -5.11 -0.03 -14.47
C ASN A 265 -5.27 1.50 -14.36
N GLU A 266 -6.50 2.02 -14.51
CA GLU A 266 -6.76 3.46 -14.41
C GLU A 266 -6.58 3.99 -12.99
N CYS A 267 -6.72 3.16 -11.95
CA CYS A 267 -6.50 3.58 -10.57
C CYS A 267 -5.05 3.97 -10.30
N TYR A 268 -4.09 3.42 -11.06
CA TYR A 268 -2.66 3.68 -10.86
C TYR A 268 -2.32 5.18 -10.96
N PRO A 269 -2.52 5.87 -12.10
CA PRO A 269 -2.24 7.29 -12.16
C PRO A 269 -3.25 8.17 -11.42
N ARG A 270 -4.46 7.67 -11.23
CA ARG A 270 -5.53 8.38 -10.51
C ARG A 270 -5.29 8.46 -9.01
N HIS A 271 -4.64 7.48 -8.38
CA HIS A 271 -4.54 7.43 -6.91
C HIS A 271 -3.14 7.12 -6.36
N ALA A 272 -2.18 6.66 -7.17
CA ALA A 272 -0.83 6.44 -6.64
C ALA A 272 -0.20 7.77 -6.19
N THR A 273 0.42 7.75 -5.00
CA THR A 273 1.09 8.93 -4.43
C THR A 273 2.19 9.48 -5.33
N SER A 274 2.81 8.64 -6.15
CA SER A 274 3.80 9.04 -7.18
C SER A 274 3.30 10.12 -8.15
N PHE A 275 1.98 10.28 -8.30
CA PHE A 275 1.36 11.25 -9.21
C PHE A 275 0.58 12.35 -8.47
N ILE A 276 0.69 12.44 -7.14
CA ILE A 276 0.06 13.48 -6.31
C ILE A 276 1.12 14.50 -5.92
N LYS A 277 0.94 15.76 -6.30
CA LYS A 277 1.84 16.85 -5.89
C LYS A 277 1.76 17.06 -4.38
N GLY A 278 2.90 17.31 -3.75
CA GLY A 278 3.04 17.40 -2.30
C GLY A 278 3.11 16.06 -1.57
N ALA A 279 2.85 14.92 -2.22
CA ALA A 279 2.94 13.63 -1.53
C ALA A 279 4.39 13.23 -1.18
N GLY A 280 5.38 13.80 -1.88
CA GLY A 280 6.75 13.31 -1.85
C GLY A 280 6.81 11.85 -2.30
N VAL A 281 7.57 11.02 -1.59
CA VAL A 281 7.76 9.59 -1.93
C VAL A 281 7.13 8.62 -0.94
N LYS A 282 6.19 9.09 -0.11
CA LYS A 282 5.52 8.24 0.88
C LYS A 282 4.47 7.37 0.19
N SER A 283 4.41 6.11 0.60
CA SER A 283 3.57 5.10 -0.07
C SER A 283 2.15 5.01 0.45
N ALA A 284 1.81 5.68 1.56
CA ALA A 284 0.55 5.50 2.31
C ALA A 284 0.33 4.11 2.94
N GLU A 285 1.39 3.33 3.14
CA GLU A 285 1.34 1.92 3.61
C GLU A 285 1.75 1.75 5.09
N ILE A 286 1.91 2.85 5.82
CA ILE A 286 2.62 2.83 7.10
C ILE A 286 1.84 2.14 8.22
N LEU A 287 0.51 2.02 8.10
CA LEU A 287 -0.35 1.40 9.11
C LEU A 287 -0.11 -0.10 9.25
N GLU A 288 0.24 -0.82 8.19
CA GLU A 288 0.55 -2.26 8.26
C GLU A 288 1.70 -2.58 9.22
N ALA A 289 2.74 -1.74 9.20
CA ALA A 289 3.85 -1.87 10.16
C ALA A 289 3.39 -1.59 11.59
N ARG A 290 2.44 -0.68 11.79
CA ARG A 290 1.86 -0.36 13.10
C ARG A 290 0.95 -1.47 13.61
N TRP A 291 0.18 -2.11 12.73
CA TRP A 291 -0.61 -3.28 13.08
C TRP A 291 0.25 -4.44 13.54
N SER A 292 1.38 -4.68 12.88
CA SER A 292 2.30 -5.73 13.32
C SER A 292 2.74 -5.55 14.78
N GLU A 293 2.91 -4.31 15.25
CA GLU A 293 3.26 -4.01 16.64
C GLU A 293 2.04 -4.14 17.57
N LEU A 294 0.90 -3.51 17.21
CA LEU A 294 -0.31 -3.50 18.03
C LEU A 294 -0.93 -4.91 18.19
N ASN A 295 -0.80 -5.77 17.18
CA ASN A 295 -1.39 -7.11 17.17
C ASN A 295 -0.81 -8.05 18.21
N HIS A 296 0.40 -7.77 18.74
CA HIS A 296 0.93 -8.52 19.87
C HIS A 296 0.06 -8.36 21.14
N ALA A 297 -0.64 -7.23 21.29
CA ALA A 297 -1.54 -6.99 22.41
C ALA A 297 -2.94 -7.59 22.20
N ALA A 298 -3.33 -7.89 20.96
CA ALA A 298 -4.70 -8.31 20.60
C ALA A 298 -5.25 -9.47 21.45
N PRO A 299 -4.51 -10.57 21.72
CA PRO A 299 -5.02 -11.66 22.53
C PRO A 299 -5.39 -11.24 23.96
N SER A 300 -4.68 -10.26 24.51
CA SER A 300 -4.95 -9.76 25.86
C SER A 300 -6.11 -8.77 25.89
N LEU A 301 -6.24 -7.92 24.85
CA LEU A 301 -7.29 -6.91 24.73
C LEU A 301 -8.65 -7.53 24.45
N ARG A 302 -8.69 -8.67 23.75
CA ARG A 302 -9.92 -9.36 23.32
C ARG A 302 -10.91 -9.67 24.44
N TYR A 303 -10.42 -9.94 25.64
CA TYR A 303 -11.23 -10.38 26.79
C TYR A 303 -11.35 -9.32 27.89
N MET A 304 -10.75 -8.13 27.69
CA MET A 304 -10.91 -7.02 28.63
C MET A 304 -12.26 -6.37 28.38
N THR A 305 -12.96 -5.95 29.42
CA THR A 305 -14.13 -5.08 29.29
C THR A 305 -13.85 -3.88 28.38
N LEU A 306 -14.86 -3.38 27.66
CA LEU A 306 -14.69 -2.32 26.66
C LEU A 306 -13.99 -1.07 27.22
N ALA A 307 -14.31 -0.65 28.45
CA ALA A 307 -13.67 0.53 29.04
C ALA A 307 -12.17 0.29 29.30
N HIS A 308 -11.83 -0.85 29.90
CA HIS A 308 -10.43 -1.20 30.13
C HIS A 308 -9.68 -1.42 28.81
N ARG A 309 -10.33 -2.00 27.80
CA ARG A 309 -9.75 -2.16 26.46
C ARG A 309 -9.42 -0.81 25.84
N ALA A 310 -10.34 0.16 25.87
CA ALA A 310 -10.10 1.51 25.36
C ALA A 310 -8.94 2.19 26.09
N GLU A 311 -8.88 2.05 27.43
CA GLU A 311 -7.76 2.56 28.24
C GLU A 311 -6.41 1.98 27.83
N MET A 312 -6.36 0.68 27.59
CA MET A 312 -5.13 -0.02 27.22
C MET A 312 -4.72 0.26 25.77
N LEU A 313 -5.67 0.40 24.84
CA LEU A 313 -5.38 0.83 23.48
C LEU A 313 -4.78 2.22 23.46
N ASP A 314 -5.40 3.19 24.15
CA ASP A 314 -4.84 4.54 24.25
C ASP A 314 -3.40 4.53 24.80
N ALA A 315 -3.13 3.74 25.84
CA ALA A 315 -1.81 3.63 26.42
C ALA A 315 -0.78 3.01 25.45
N LEU A 316 -1.18 1.99 24.67
CA LEU A 316 -0.35 1.38 23.64
C LEU A 316 -0.05 2.36 22.50
N LEU A 317 -1.08 3.03 21.98
CA LEU A 317 -0.94 3.99 20.89
C LEU A 317 -0.12 5.22 21.32
N ASN A 318 -0.24 5.66 22.59
CA ASN A 318 0.60 6.72 23.15
C ASN A 318 2.07 6.29 23.21
N ASP A 319 2.36 5.06 23.65
CA ASP A 319 3.72 4.54 23.70
C ASP A 319 4.33 4.43 22.28
N MET A 320 3.54 3.98 21.31
CA MET A 320 3.94 3.92 19.89
C MET A 320 4.23 5.32 19.33
N ASN A 321 3.36 6.31 19.60
CA ASN A 321 3.56 7.69 19.17
C ASN A 321 4.75 8.34 19.87
N TRP A 322 4.94 8.09 21.17
CA TRP A 322 6.10 8.53 21.94
C TRP A 322 7.41 8.00 21.35
N LYS A 323 7.49 6.68 21.11
CA LYS A 323 8.65 6.04 20.43
C LYS A 323 8.89 6.63 19.04
N THR A 324 7.81 6.96 18.32
CA THR A 324 7.91 7.60 17.00
C THR A 324 8.57 8.97 17.11
N MET A 325 8.14 9.82 18.04
CA MET A 325 8.74 11.13 18.28
C MET A 325 10.21 11.01 18.69
N VAL A 326 10.53 10.17 19.70
CA VAL A 326 11.91 10.03 20.18
C VAL A 326 12.88 9.58 19.07
N ASN A 327 12.43 8.75 18.14
CA ASN A 327 13.23 8.27 17.01
C ASN A 327 13.20 9.17 15.77
N LEU A 328 12.35 10.20 15.78
CA LEU A 328 12.09 11.05 14.62
C LEU A 328 13.36 11.73 14.08
N PRO A 329 14.27 12.27 14.91
CA PRO A 329 15.52 12.86 14.42
C PRO A 329 16.39 11.90 13.58
N GLY A 330 16.56 10.67 14.07
CA GLY A 330 17.31 9.64 13.35
C GLY A 330 16.61 9.16 12.08
N TYR A 331 15.28 9.07 12.10
CA TYR A 331 14.49 8.71 10.93
C TYR A 331 14.59 9.76 9.82
N ILE A 332 14.38 11.04 10.15
CA ILE A 332 14.40 12.15 9.18
C ILE A 332 15.80 12.31 8.60
N SER A 333 16.86 12.25 9.42
CA SER A 333 18.25 12.39 8.95
C SER A 333 18.64 11.30 7.95
N LYS A 334 18.26 10.05 8.21
CA LYS A 334 18.50 8.93 7.28
C LYS A 334 17.67 9.08 6.00
N SER A 335 16.41 9.49 6.15
CA SER A 335 15.50 9.70 5.02
C SER A 335 16.00 10.83 4.12
N TYR A 336 16.56 11.90 4.69
CA TYR A 336 17.06 13.06 3.95
C TYR A 336 18.28 12.72 3.10
N HIS A 337 19.24 11.96 3.65
CA HIS A 337 20.37 11.46 2.86
C HIS A 337 19.90 10.62 1.67
N LYS A 338 19.01 9.66 1.91
CA LYS A 338 18.46 8.82 0.84
C LYS A 338 17.71 9.66 -0.20
N ALA A 339 16.91 10.64 0.25
CA ALA A 339 16.17 11.51 -0.65
C ALA A 339 17.09 12.35 -1.53
N HIS A 340 18.22 12.82 -1.01
CA HIS A 340 19.20 13.56 -1.80
C HIS A 340 19.83 12.70 -2.90
N GLU A 341 20.27 11.48 -2.57
CA GLU A 341 20.85 10.54 -3.55
C GLU A 341 19.83 10.18 -4.64
N GLU A 342 18.60 9.86 -4.26
CA GLU A 342 17.55 9.48 -5.21
C GLU A 342 17.05 10.66 -6.04
N ARG A 343 17.06 11.89 -5.50
CA ARG A 343 16.77 13.12 -6.25
C ARG A 343 17.81 13.35 -7.34
N GLU A 344 19.10 13.18 -7.04
CA GLU A 344 20.17 13.31 -8.04
C GLU A 344 20.01 12.26 -9.14
N ASP A 345 19.76 11.00 -8.77
CA ASP A 345 19.52 9.92 -9.73
C ASP A 345 18.28 10.20 -10.60
N ALA A 346 17.17 10.66 -10.02
CA ALA A 346 15.94 10.99 -10.75
C ALA A 346 16.09 12.23 -11.64
N GLN A 347 16.84 13.25 -11.20
CA GLN A 347 17.19 14.43 -11.99
C GLN A 347 18.03 14.03 -13.20
N GLU A 348 19.12 13.28 -13.00
CA GLU A 348 19.98 12.82 -14.10
C GLU A 348 19.19 11.94 -15.09
N GLU A 349 18.25 11.12 -14.59
CA GLU A 349 17.36 10.31 -15.43
C GLU A 349 16.42 11.17 -16.28
N PHE A 350 15.75 12.15 -15.66
CA PHE A 350 14.81 13.03 -16.35
C PHE A 350 15.51 13.94 -17.36
N GLU A 351 16.62 14.59 -17.01
CA GLU A 351 17.38 15.47 -17.92
C GLU A 351 17.82 14.75 -19.19
N LYS A 352 18.20 13.48 -19.08
CA LYS A 352 18.55 12.67 -20.25
C LYS A 352 17.35 12.46 -21.17
N LEU A 353 16.21 12.10 -20.58
CA LEU A 353 14.99 11.89 -21.34
C LEU A 353 14.51 13.20 -21.98
N ASP A 354 14.57 14.29 -21.23
CA ASP A 354 14.22 15.63 -21.69
C ASP A 354 15.15 16.12 -22.81
N SER A 355 16.46 15.87 -22.73
CA SER A 355 17.43 16.26 -23.78
C SER A 355 17.16 15.63 -25.15
N THR A 356 16.40 14.52 -25.17
CA THR A 356 16.02 13.81 -26.39
C THR A 356 14.63 14.17 -26.92
N THR A 357 13.92 15.05 -26.21
CA THR A 357 12.56 15.49 -26.51
C THR A 357 12.62 16.83 -27.24
N SER A 358 11.82 17.01 -28.31
CA SER A 358 11.77 18.30 -29.02
C SER A 358 11.14 19.40 -28.17
N ASP A 359 11.43 20.67 -28.47
CA ASP A 359 10.82 21.81 -27.74
C ASP A 359 9.29 21.83 -27.84
N GLU A 360 8.77 21.44 -29.00
CA GLU A 360 7.33 21.30 -29.24
C GLU A 360 6.72 20.20 -28.35
N GLN A 361 7.37 19.04 -28.26
CA GLN A 361 6.94 17.93 -27.41
C GLN A 361 7.00 18.31 -25.92
N ARG A 362 8.09 18.92 -25.47
CA ARG A 362 8.25 19.43 -24.10
C ARG A 362 7.11 20.36 -23.73
N THR A 363 6.85 21.36 -24.56
CA THR A 363 5.80 22.36 -24.32
C THR A 363 4.42 21.71 -24.27
N LYS A 364 4.13 20.82 -25.24
CA LYS A 364 2.86 20.10 -25.33
C LYS A 364 2.63 19.20 -24.10
N TRP A 365 3.60 18.36 -23.74
CA TRP A 365 3.46 17.40 -22.65
C TRP A 365 3.43 18.08 -21.29
N ALA A 366 4.25 19.12 -21.07
CA ALA A 366 4.20 19.93 -19.86
C ALA A 366 2.84 20.63 -19.70
N SER A 367 2.28 21.18 -20.79
CA SER A 367 0.95 21.79 -20.77
C SER A 367 -0.15 20.77 -20.46
N GLN A 368 -0.08 19.57 -21.03
CA GLN A 368 -1.04 18.49 -20.76
C GLN A 368 -0.98 18.04 -19.29
N GLU A 369 0.22 17.90 -18.74
CA GLU A 369 0.42 17.59 -17.33
C GLU A 369 -0.14 18.69 -16.42
N ALA A 370 0.19 19.96 -16.69
CA ALA A 370 -0.30 21.08 -15.91
C ALA A 370 -1.83 21.13 -15.89
N GLN A 371 -2.48 20.92 -17.04
CA GLN A 371 -3.93 20.85 -17.14
C GLN A 371 -4.51 19.65 -16.37
N ALA A 372 -3.87 18.48 -16.44
CA ALA A 372 -4.32 17.30 -15.70
C ALA A 372 -4.27 17.52 -14.18
N HIS A 373 -3.17 18.09 -13.67
CA HIS A 373 -3.05 18.41 -12.24
C HIS A 373 -4.03 19.49 -11.79
N ALA A 374 -4.27 20.52 -12.60
CA ALA A 374 -5.25 21.56 -12.29
C ALA A 374 -6.68 21.00 -12.17
N ASN A 375 -7.02 20.00 -13.00
CA ASN A 375 -8.35 19.40 -13.01
C ASN A 375 -8.51 18.23 -12.02
N ARG A 376 -7.42 17.71 -11.44
CA ARG A 376 -7.41 16.47 -10.65
C ARG A 376 -8.40 16.46 -9.48
N LEU A 377 -8.58 17.58 -8.77
CA LEU A 377 -9.50 17.68 -7.63
C LEU A 377 -10.97 17.60 -8.06
N HIS A 378 -11.30 18.06 -9.27
CA HIS A 378 -12.66 18.03 -9.83
C HIS A 378 -12.94 16.73 -10.60
N ASP A 379 -11.97 16.26 -11.37
CA ASP A 379 -12.05 15.01 -12.13
C ASP A 379 -10.72 14.25 -12.06
N VAL A 380 -10.70 13.22 -11.22
CA VAL A 380 -9.51 12.36 -11.07
C VAL A 380 -9.11 11.68 -12.39
N LYS A 381 -10.05 11.48 -13.33
CA LYS A 381 -9.78 10.89 -14.65
C LYS A 381 -8.85 11.75 -15.51
N ALA A 382 -8.69 13.03 -15.19
CA ALA A 382 -7.70 13.89 -15.84
C ALA A 382 -6.28 13.30 -15.77
N MET A 383 -6.01 12.44 -14.79
CA MET A 383 -4.74 11.76 -14.59
C MET A 383 -4.50 10.58 -15.54
N ASP A 384 -5.49 10.19 -16.36
CA ASP A 384 -5.32 9.16 -17.39
C ASP A 384 -4.29 9.54 -18.46
N ILE A 385 -3.81 10.80 -18.47
CA ILE A 385 -2.66 11.21 -19.28
C ILE A 385 -1.41 10.35 -19.05
N TYR A 386 -1.26 9.71 -17.90
CA TYR A 386 -0.13 8.81 -17.59
C TYR A 386 -0.36 7.37 -18.08
N LEU A 387 -1.48 7.09 -18.75
CA LEU A 387 -1.79 5.85 -19.46
C LEU A 387 -1.56 6.02 -20.97
N SER A 388 -1.47 4.88 -21.65
CA SER A 388 -1.47 4.82 -23.11
C SER A 388 -2.87 5.08 -23.65
N LYS A 389 -2.98 6.03 -24.59
CA LYS A 389 -4.20 6.36 -25.33
C LYS A 389 -4.50 5.40 -26.47
N LEU A 390 -3.59 4.48 -26.78
CA LEU A 390 -3.78 3.49 -27.83
C LEU A 390 -4.75 2.43 -27.34
N GLU A 391 -5.81 2.16 -28.11
CA GLU A 391 -6.71 1.04 -27.83
C GLU A 391 -5.93 -0.27 -27.94
N GLY A 392 -5.54 -0.84 -26.81
CA GLY A 392 -4.89 -2.15 -26.78
C GLY A 392 -5.90 -3.28 -26.90
N ALA A 393 -5.44 -4.43 -27.39
CA ALA A 393 -6.20 -5.68 -27.29
C ALA A 393 -6.68 -5.91 -25.83
N PRO A 394 -7.89 -6.45 -25.62
CA PRO A 394 -8.50 -6.53 -24.31
C PRO A 394 -7.63 -7.37 -23.34
N PRO A 395 -7.33 -6.85 -22.13
CA PRO A 395 -6.54 -7.58 -21.14
C PRO A 395 -7.31 -8.78 -20.60
N ARG A 396 -6.59 -9.75 -20.00
CA ARG A 396 -7.21 -10.98 -19.46
C ARG A 396 -8.34 -10.68 -18.50
N ALA A 397 -8.14 -9.73 -17.58
CA ALA A 397 -9.15 -9.36 -16.57
C ALA A 397 -10.48 -8.88 -17.19
N LYS A 398 -10.43 -8.18 -18.35
CA LYS A 398 -11.63 -7.72 -19.06
C LYS A 398 -12.36 -8.89 -19.74
N LEU A 399 -11.60 -9.83 -20.30
CA LEU A 399 -12.16 -11.03 -20.93
C LEU A 399 -12.74 -12.00 -19.87
N GLU A 400 -12.07 -12.12 -18.73
CA GLU A 400 -12.50 -12.88 -17.56
C GLU A 400 -13.84 -12.36 -17.03
N LEU A 401 -13.93 -11.06 -16.73
CA LEU A 401 -15.17 -10.45 -16.24
C LEU A 401 -16.34 -10.71 -17.19
N LYS A 402 -16.14 -10.46 -18.49
CA LYS A 402 -17.17 -10.70 -19.52
C LYS A 402 -17.62 -12.16 -19.56
N ARG A 403 -16.71 -13.13 -19.33
CA ARG A 403 -17.07 -14.55 -19.29
C ARG A 403 -17.79 -14.94 -18.01
N MET A 404 -17.35 -14.44 -16.85
CA MET A 404 -18.04 -14.69 -15.58
C MET A 404 -19.47 -14.14 -15.58
N GLU A 405 -19.70 -12.94 -16.15
CA GLU A 405 -21.05 -12.38 -16.31
C GLU A 405 -21.93 -13.25 -17.20
N GLN A 406 -21.37 -13.81 -18.27
CA GLN A 406 -22.11 -14.71 -19.18
C GLN A 406 -22.45 -16.05 -18.52
N GLU A 407 -21.52 -16.63 -17.74
CA GLU A 407 -21.77 -17.85 -16.95
C GLU A 407 -22.89 -17.62 -15.92
N GLN A 408 -22.84 -16.50 -15.20
CA GLN A 408 -23.86 -16.13 -14.21
C GLN A 408 -25.22 -15.89 -14.85
N ASN A 409 -25.28 -15.15 -15.95
CA ASN A 409 -26.53 -14.86 -16.66
C ASN A 409 -27.14 -16.12 -17.30
N ALA A 410 -26.32 -17.05 -17.79
CA ALA A 410 -26.78 -18.31 -18.36
C ALA A 410 -27.15 -19.35 -17.30
N GLY A 411 -26.71 -19.19 -16.04
CA GLY A 411 -26.93 -20.14 -14.95
C GLY A 411 -26.25 -21.51 -15.17
N ASN A 412 -25.30 -21.59 -16.10
CA ASN A 412 -24.60 -22.82 -16.48
C ASN A 412 -23.08 -22.61 -16.40
N ASN A 413 -22.33 -23.63 -15.97
CA ASN A 413 -20.87 -23.59 -15.79
C ASN A 413 -20.37 -22.47 -14.86
N VAL A 414 -21.18 -22.02 -13.90
CA VAL A 414 -20.78 -20.98 -12.93
C VAL A 414 -19.56 -21.45 -12.15
N GLY A 415 -18.45 -20.71 -12.26
CA GLY A 415 -17.18 -21.04 -11.59
C GLY A 415 -16.11 -21.61 -12.53
N LEU A 416 -16.48 -21.97 -13.76
CA LEU A 416 -15.56 -22.50 -14.77
C LEU A 416 -14.46 -21.48 -15.13
N THR A 417 -14.83 -20.23 -15.38
CA THR A 417 -13.87 -19.17 -15.70
C THR A 417 -12.84 -19.00 -14.57
N ALA A 418 -13.30 -18.95 -13.32
CA ALA A 418 -12.42 -18.82 -12.15
C ALA A 418 -11.47 -20.01 -12.00
N TRP A 419 -11.95 -21.23 -12.27
CA TRP A 419 -11.14 -22.44 -12.23
C TRP A 419 -10.03 -22.45 -13.30
N ILE A 420 -10.35 -22.05 -14.53
CA ILE A 420 -9.34 -21.96 -15.61
C ILE A 420 -8.30 -20.89 -15.29
N VAL A 421 -8.74 -19.72 -14.78
CA VAL A 421 -7.85 -18.63 -14.34
C VAL A 421 -6.87 -19.12 -13.28
N GLU A 422 -7.35 -19.82 -12.25
CA GLU A 422 -6.49 -20.40 -11.21
C GLU A 422 -5.42 -21.33 -11.81
N GLY A 423 -5.82 -22.18 -12.78
CA GLY A 423 -4.87 -23.04 -13.50
C GLY A 423 -3.81 -22.29 -14.31
N ILE A 424 -4.20 -21.21 -15.01
CA ILE A 424 -3.27 -20.35 -15.77
C ILE A 424 -2.26 -19.71 -14.81
N GLU A 425 -2.74 -19.19 -13.69
CA GLU A 425 -1.89 -18.53 -12.71
C GLU A 425 -0.92 -19.50 -12.00
N ILE A 426 -1.34 -20.75 -11.76
CA ILE A 426 -0.45 -21.82 -11.30
C ILE A 426 0.68 -22.05 -12.31
N GLN A 427 0.38 -22.12 -13.61
CA GLN A 427 1.42 -22.27 -14.65
C GLN A 427 2.38 -21.06 -14.69
N GLN A 428 1.87 -19.83 -14.52
CA GLN A 428 2.72 -18.64 -14.44
C GLN A 428 3.61 -18.64 -13.20
N GLN A 429 3.10 -19.08 -12.05
CA GLN A 429 3.90 -19.24 -10.84
C GLN A 429 4.98 -20.31 -10.99
N GLN A 430 4.67 -21.44 -11.65
CA GLN A 430 5.67 -22.46 -12.00
C GLN A 430 6.80 -21.86 -12.85
N LEU A 431 6.47 -21.08 -13.89
CA LEU A 431 7.45 -20.38 -14.72
C LEU A 431 8.30 -19.40 -13.91
N ARG A 432 7.71 -18.66 -12.97
CA ARG A 432 8.42 -17.68 -12.12
C ARG A 432 9.39 -18.38 -11.17
N ILE A 433 9.01 -19.50 -10.57
CA ILE A 433 9.90 -20.29 -9.70
C ILE A 433 11.04 -20.89 -10.51
N GLN A 434 10.77 -21.46 -11.70
CA GLN A 434 11.82 -21.95 -12.60
C GLN A 434 12.81 -20.85 -12.96
N ASP A 435 12.32 -19.65 -13.25
CA ASP A 435 13.16 -18.50 -13.55
C ASP A 435 14.04 -18.10 -12.37
N GLU A 436 13.49 -18.05 -11.16
CA GLU A 436 14.24 -17.70 -9.94
C GLU A 436 15.35 -18.72 -9.63
N ILE A 437 15.07 -20.02 -9.82
CA ILE A 437 16.06 -21.10 -9.63
C ILE A 437 17.17 -21.00 -10.69
N ALA A 438 16.80 -20.87 -11.97
CA ALA A 438 17.76 -20.84 -13.07
C ALA A 438 18.73 -19.64 -12.98
N HIS A 439 18.29 -18.52 -12.42
CA HIS A 439 19.13 -17.33 -12.25
C HIS A 439 20.00 -17.34 -10.98
N ASN A 440 19.68 -18.19 -10.01
CA ASN A 440 20.43 -18.32 -8.76
C ASN A 440 20.94 -19.77 -8.61
N PRO A 441 21.89 -20.24 -9.44
CA PRO A 441 22.40 -21.61 -9.38
C PRO A 441 23.11 -21.92 -8.05
N ASN A 442 23.60 -20.87 -7.36
CA ASN A 442 24.18 -20.95 -6.01
C ASN A 442 23.43 -19.97 -5.08
N PRO A 443 22.22 -20.34 -4.60
CA PRO A 443 21.38 -19.44 -3.84
C PRO A 443 21.93 -19.16 -2.44
N THR A 444 21.66 -17.97 -1.94
CA THR A 444 21.82 -17.64 -0.51
C THR A 444 20.66 -18.20 0.30
N THR A 445 20.83 -18.36 1.61
CA THR A 445 19.75 -18.84 2.51
C THR A 445 18.47 -17.99 2.40
N VAL A 446 18.59 -16.68 2.19
CA VAL A 446 17.44 -15.78 1.99
C VAL A 446 16.72 -16.08 0.67
N GLN A 447 17.46 -16.38 -0.39
CA GLN A 447 16.90 -16.77 -1.69
C GLN A 447 16.25 -18.16 -1.64
N ASP A 448 16.84 -19.10 -0.90
CA ASP A 448 16.22 -20.42 -0.65
C ASP A 448 14.90 -20.29 0.11
N ILE A 449 14.85 -19.45 1.15
CA ILE A 449 13.60 -19.15 1.89
C ILE A 449 12.55 -18.54 0.95
N LYS A 450 12.96 -17.63 0.06
CA LYS A 450 12.05 -17.03 -0.94
C LYS A 450 11.46 -18.09 -1.86
N VAL A 451 12.29 -18.97 -2.42
CA VAL A 451 11.83 -20.08 -3.28
C VAL A 451 10.94 -21.05 -2.52
N ALA A 452 11.29 -21.40 -1.27
CA ALA A 452 10.48 -22.27 -0.43
C ALA A 452 9.08 -21.69 -0.15
N LYS A 453 8.98 -20.39 0.19
CA LYS A 453 7.69 -19.70 0.36
C LYS A 453 6.87 -19.67 -0.93
N MET A 454 7.52 -19.49 -2.08
CA MET A 454 6.83 -19.55 -3.38
C MET A 454 6.26 -20.96 -3.65
N LYS A 455 7.04 -22.02 -3.38
CA LYS A 455 6.58 -23.41 -3.50
C LYS A 455 5.42 -23.73 -2.56
N GLU A 456 5.47 -23.29 -1.31
CA GLU A 456 4.38 -23.50 -0.35
C GLU A 456 3.07 -22.85 -0.83
N ARG A 457 3.13 -21.62 -1.36
CA ARG A 457 1.96 -20.97 -1.96
C ARG A 457 1.44 -21.74 -3.17
N LEU A 458 2.34 -22.22 -4.03
CA LEU A 458 1.97 -23.01 -5.21
C LEU A 458 1.25 -24.31 -4.85
N ILE A 459 1.70 -25.00 -3.79
CA ILE A 459 1.06 -26.23 -3.29
C ILE A 459 -0.39 -25.93 -2.86
N LYS A 460 -0.60 -24.89 -2.05
CA LYS A 460 -1.95 -24.49 -1.58
C LYS A 460 -2.88 -24.12 -2.74
N ARG A 461 -2.36 -23.42 -3.76
CA ARG A 461 -3.12 -23.10 -4.98
C ARG A 461 -3.52 -24.36 -5.74
N PHE A 462 -2.58 -25.31 -5.90
CA PHE A 462 -2.87 -26.58 -6.56
C PHE A 462 -3.94 -27.39 -5.83
N GLU A 463 -3.86 -27.49 -4.50
CA GLU A 463 -4.89 -28.14 -3.67
C GLU A 463 -6.26 -27.49 -3.87
N ASN A 464 -6.32 -26.16 -3.88
CA ASN A 464 -7.57 -25.43 -4.15
C ASN A 464 -8.10 -25.68 -5.57
N LEU A 465 -7.23 -25.72 -6.58
CA LEU A 465 -7.60 -26.04 -7.95
C LEU A 465 -8.20 -27.45 -8.06
N MET A 466 -7.61 -28.44 -7.40
CA MET A 466 -8.11 -29.82 -7.41
C MET A 466 -9.45 -29.95 -6.69
N ASN A 467 -9.59 -29.33 -5.50
CA ASN A 467 -10.84 -29.34 -4.75
C ASN A 467 -12.00 -28.72 -5.55
N THR A 468 -11.72 -27.63 -6.27
CA THR A 468 -12.71 -26.97 -7.13
C THR A 468 -12.96 -27.74 -8.42
N ALA A 469 -11.97 -28.49 -8.92
CA ALA A 469 -12.10 -29.36 -10.10
C ALA A 469 -13.12 -30.49 -9.87
N GLU A 470 -13.08 -31.16 -8.71
CA GLU A 470 -14.03 -32.23 -8.36
C GLU A 470 -15.48 -31.73 -8.33
N TYR A 471 -15.70 -30.49 -7.90
CA TYR A 471 -17.03 -29.87 -7.92
C TYR A 471 -17.47 -29.45 -9.33
N GLN A 472 -16.54 -28.87 -10.10
CA GLN A 472 -16.84 -28.34 -11.44
C GLN A 472 -17.01 -29.46 -12.48
N PHE A 473 -16.33 -30.59 -12.26
CA PHE A 473 -16.30 -31.73 -13.17
C PHE A 473 -16.38 -33.05 -12.38
N PRO A 474 -17.53 -33.35 -11.74
CA PRO A 474 -17.69 -34.53 -10.88
C PRO A 474 -17.52 -35.86 -11.62
N ASP A 475 -17.74 -35.85 -12.94
CA ASP A 475 -17.63 -37.03 -13.80
C ASP A 475 -16.21 -37.22 -14.39
N VAL A 476 -15.23 -36.40 -14.01
CA VAL A 476 -13.84 -36.50 -14.48
C VAL A 476 -12.97 -37.09 -13.38
N ASP A 477 -12.36 -38.25 -13.65
CA ASP A 477 -11.26 -38.73 -12.80
C ASP A 477 -9.95 -38.02 -13.20
N PHE A 478 -9.55 -37.05 -12.38
CA PHE A 478 -8.34 -36.26 -12.61
C PHE A 478 -7.04 -37.06 -12.43
N THR A 479 -7.10 -38.25 -11.81
CA THR A 479 -5.94 -39.13 -11.61
C THR A 479 -5.62 -39.98 -12.83
N GLU A 480 -6.62 -40.25 -13.68
CA GLU A 480 -6.48 -41.02 -14.92
C GLU A 480 -6.17 -40.15 -16.15
N LEU A 481 -6.08 -38.81 -15.98
CA LEU A 481 -5.80 -37.90 -17.09
C LEU A 481 -4.41 -38.13 -17.68
N VAL A 482 -4.36 -38.19 -19.01
CA VAL A 482 -3.10 -38.24 -19.75
C VAL A 482 -2.68 -36.81 -20.09
N TYR A 483 -1.60 -36.36 -19.46
CA TYR A 483 -1.09 -35.00 -19.61
C TYR A 483 -0.13 -34.89 -20.80
N ARG A 484 -0.21 -33.76 -21.49
CA ARG A 484 0.77 -33.32 -22.48
C ARG A 484 2.02 -32.84 -21.75
N PRO A 485 3.23 -33.13 -22.28
CA PRO A 485 4.44 -32.52 -21.79
C PRO A 485 4.31 -30.99 -21.81
N SER A 486 4.82 -30.33 -20.76
CA SER A 486 4.91 -28.88 -20.80
C SER A 486 5.85 -28.47 -21.95
N PRO A 487 5.54 -27.40 -22.72
CA PRO A 487 6.45 -26.88 -23.74
C PRO A 487 7.87 -26.59 -23.23
N TRP A 488 8.03 -26.45 -21.91
CA TRP A 488 9.26 -26.07 -21.22
C TRP A 488 9.96 -27.22 -20.50
N SER A 489 9.37 -28.41 -20.43
CA SER A 489 10.07 -29.60 -19.93
C SER A 489 11.07 -30.06 -20.99
N LYS A 490 12.29 -29.51 -20.98
CA LYS A 490 13.38 -30.02 -21.82
C LYS A 490 13.59 -31.48 -21.43
N GLY A 491 13.55 -32.40 -22.40
CA GLY A 491 13.82 -33.83 -22.22
C GLY A 491 15.24 -34.20 -21.78
N LYS A 492 15.93 -33.32 -21.04
CA LYS A 492 17.15 -33.64 -20.29
C LYS A 492 16.75 -33.71 -18.82
N LYS A 493 16.83 -34.92 -18.24
CA LYS A 493 16.84 -35.13 -16.78
C LYS A 493 17.95 -34.26 -16.19
N SER A 494 17.60 -33.10 -15.61
CA SER A 494 18.49 -32.42 -14.68
C SER A 494 18.21 -32.98 -13.29
N GLU A 495 19.24 -33.15 -12.47
CA GLU A 495 19.18 -33.73 -11.11
C GLU A 495 18.33 -32.92 -10.10
N SER A 496 17.53 -31.93 -10.54
CA SER A 496 16.60 -31.15 -9.71
C SER A 496 15.17 -31.12 -10.26
N ASP A 497 14.62 -32.26 -10.66
CA ASP A 497 13.17 -32.35 -10.97
C ASP A 497 12.36 -32.25 -9.66
N ASP A 498 12.19 -31.02 -9.18
CA ASP A 498 11.29 -30.71 -8.08
C ASP A 498 9.84 -30.93 -8.53
N ALA A 499 9.23 -32.00 -7.99
CA ALA A 499 7.87 -32.44 -8.33
C ALA A 499 6.80 -31.35 -8.16
N VAL A 500 7.04 -30.33 -7.33
CA VAL A 500 6.09 -29.21 -7.13
C VAL A 500 6.04 -28.31 -8.37
N ILE A 501 7.18 -28.08 -9.01
CA ILE A 501 7.34 -27.15 -10.13
C ILE A 501 6.90 -27.80 -11.46
N THR A 502 7.12 -29.11 -11.59
CA THR A 502 6.80 -29.87 -12.81
C THR A 502 5.41 -30.50 -12.78
N ARG A 503 4.67 -30.35 -11.66
CA ARG A 503 3.31 -30.89 -11.51
C ARG A 503 2.40 -30.42 -12.64
N HIS A 504 1.75 -31.36 -13.32
CA HIS A 504 0.84 -31.02 -14.40
C HIS A 504 -0.42 -30.37 -13.88
N VAL A 505 -0.87 -29.31 -14.57
CA VAL A 505 -2.11 -28.60 -14.28
C VAL A 505 -3.19 -29.17 -15.19
N PRO A 506 -4.36 -29.58 -14.66
CA PRO A 506 -5.41 -30.23 -15.45
C PRO A 506 -6.22 -29.25 -16.29
N LEU A 507 -5.58 -28.33 -17.02
CA LEU A 507 -6.24 -27.47 -17.99
C LEU A 507 -6.49 -28.22 -19.31
N PRO A 508 -7.59 -27.91 -20.04
CA PRO A 508 -7.85 -28.49 -21.36
C PRO A 508 -6.65 -28.42 -22.32
N SER A 509 -5.84 -27.36 -22.26
CA SER A 509 -4.65 -27.21 -23.11
C SER A 509 -3.50 -28.15 -22.75
N GLN A 510 -3.50 -28.69 -21.53
CA GLN A 510 -2.44 -29.54 -20.98
C GLN A 510 -2.85 -31.01 -20.91
N VAL A 511 -4.10 -31.36 -21.23
CA VAL A 511 -4.60 -32.74 -21.25
C VAL A 511 -4.78 -33.22 -22.71
N TYR A 512 -4.50 -34.50 -22.98
CA TYR A 512 -4.82 -35.09 -24.28
C TYR A 512 -6.34 -35.25 -24.41
N SER A 513 -6.91 -34.68 -25.48
CA SER A 513 -8.34 -34.82 -25.73
C SER A 513 -8.68 -36.28 -26.03
N SER A 514 -9.60 -36.84 -25.25
CA SER A 514 -10.17 -38.18 -25.48
C SER A 514 -11.68 -38.07 -25.72
N PRO A 515 -12.25 -38.83 -26.68
CA PRO A 515 -13.71 -38.91 -26.87
C PRO A 515 -14.47 -39.40 -25.63
N LEU A 516 -13.77 -40.09 -24.72
CA LEU A 516 -14.30 -40.60 -23.46
C LEU A 516 -14.39 -39.52 -22.36
N MET A 517 -13.76 -38.35 -22.53
CA MET A 517 -13.84 -37.26 -21.55
C MET A 517 -15.26 -36.69 -21.47
N PRO A 518 -15.77 -36.34 -20.28
CA PRO A 518 -17.05 -35.65 -20.12
C PRO A 518 -17.17 -34.40 -20.99
N ARG A 519 -18.36 -34.18 -21.53
CA ARG A 519 -18.63 -33.06 -22.44
C ARG A 519 -18.34 -31.71 -21.80
N ALA A 520 -18.69 -31.53 -20.52
CA ALA A 520 -18.43 -30.29 -19.78
C ALA A 520 -16.94 -29.91 -19.77
N TYR A 521 -16.05 -30.88 -19.60
CA TYR A 521 -14.60 -30.65 -19.63
C TYR A 521 -14.09 -30.35 -21.04
N ARG A 522 -14.67 -30.99 -22.08
CA ARG A 522 -14.31 -30.68 -23.47
C ARG A 522 -14.74 -29.28 -23.88
N ASP A 523 -15.90 -28.83 -23.43
CA ASP A 523 -16.46 -27.52 -23.76
C ASP A 523 -15.71 -26.38 -23.00
N ALA A 524 -15.04 -26.70 -21.89
CA ALA A 524 -14.18 -25.77 -21.14
C ALA A 524 -13.04 -25.16 -21.97
N LYS A 525 -12.62 -25.82 -23.07
CA LYS A 525 -11.59 -25.32 -23.97
C LYS A 525 -11.92 -23.94 -24.55
N ASP A 526 -13.20 -23.65 -24.80
CA ASP A 526 -13.61 -22.40 -25.46
C ASP A 526 -13.42 -21.20 -24.51
N THR A 527 -13.66 -21.43 -23.21
CA THR A 527 -13.34 -20.45 -22.16
C THR A 527 -11.84 -20.30 -22.02
N GLU A 528 -11.07 -21.41 -22.04
CA GLU A 528 -9.61 -21.33 -21.97
C GLU A 528 -9.02 -20.56 -23.16
N ILE A 529 -9.48 -20.76 -24.40
CA ILE A 529 -9.02 -20.01 -25.58
C ILE A 529 -9.08 -18.50 -25.33
N ILE A 530 -10.20 -18.00 -24.80
CA ILE A 530 -10.40 -16.56 -24.58
C ILE A 530 -9.49 -16.03 -23.47
N LEU A 531 -9.33 -16.78 -22.39
CA LEU A 531 -8.44 -16.40 -21.31
C LEU A 531 -6.97 -16.42 -21.75
N ARG A 532 -6.58 -17.36 -22.64
CA ARG A 532 -5.24 -17.40 -23.25
C ARG A 532 -5.00 -16.25 -24.22
N MET A 533 -6.01 -15.78 -24.94
CA MET A 533 -5.91 -14.54 -25.73
C MET A 533 -5.60 -13.35 -24.83
N GLY A 534 -6.32 -13.24 -23.69
CA GLY A 534 -6.04 -12.22 -22.68
C GLY A 534 -4.64 -12.31 -22.09
N GLU A 535 -4.19 -13.52 -21.73
CA GLU A 535 -2.83 -13.77 -21.25
C GLU A 535 -1.77 -13.35 -22.30
N ALA A 536 -2.00 -13.67 -23.56
CA ALA A 536 -1.12 -13.29 -24.66
C ALA A 536 -1.06 -11.77 -24.84
N ASN A 537 -2.20 -11.07 -24.76
CA ASN A 537 -2.28 -9.61 -24.85
C ASN A 537 -1.50 -8.93 -23.71
N ASP A 538 -1.70 -9.39 -22.47
CA ASP A 538 -1.00 -8.86 -21.30
C ASP A 538 0.51 -9.08 -21.43
N ALA A 539 0.94 -10.26 -21.89
CA ALA A 539 2.35 -10.59 -22.10
C ALA A 539 2.98 -9.74 -23.22
N LEU A 540 2.28 -9.52 -24.34
CA LEU A 540 2.76 -8.66 -25.42
C LEU A 540 2.90 -7.20 -24.96
N GLN A 541 1.94 -6.70 -24.18
CA GLN A 541 2.02 -5.33 -23.66
C GLN A 541 3.21 -5.15 -22.71
N ALA A 542 3.47 -6.14 -21.85
CA ALA A 542 4.66 -6.15 -21.02
C ALA A 542 5.96 -6.20 -21.84
N ILE A 543 6.01 -7.03 -22.90
CA ILE A 543 7.16 -7.08 -23.82
C ILE A 543 7.41 -5.72 -24.49
N ARG A 544 6.38 -5.04 -25.01
CA ARG A 544 6.51 -3.70 -25.61
C ARG A 544 7.09 -2.70 -24.61
N THR A 545 6.60 -2.73 -23.38
CA THR A 545 7.06 -1.87 -22.29
C THR A 545 8.55 -2.11 -21.99
N GLU A 546 8.95 -3.38 -21.85
CA GLU A 546 10.35 -3.74 -21.59
C GLU A 546 11.29 -3.43 -22.77
N ILE A 547 10.85 -3.63 -24.02
CA ILE A 547 11.64 -3.25 -25.21
C ILE A 547 11.80 -1.72 -25.27
N GLY A 548 10.74 -0.96 -24.98
CA GLY A 548 10.80 0.50 -24.88
C GLY A 548 11.81 0.94 -23.82
N TYR A 549 11.73 0.36 -22.62
CA TYR A 549 12.66 0.62 -21.53
C TYR A 549 14.11 0.24 -21.86
N LYS A 550 14.38 -0.91 -22.47
CA LYS A 550 15.74 -1.29 -22.92
C LYS A 550 16.29 -0.34 -23.96
N SER A 551 15.47 0.04 -24.93
CA SER A 551 15.87 0.95 -26.00
C SER A 551 16.25 2.32 -25.42
N TYR A 552 15.52 2.75 -24.39
CA TYR A 552 15.88 3.88 -23.53
C TYR A 552 17.21 3.67 -22.80
N VAL A 553 17.41 2.58 -22.04
CA VAL A 553 18.65 2.35 -21.27
C VAL A 553 19.88 2.29 -22.18
N TYR A 554 19.78 1.66 -23.37
CA TYR A 554 20.88 1.65 -24.34
C TYR A 554 21.25 3.06 -24.81
N ARG A 555 20.26 3.89 -25.12
CA ARG A 555 20.43 5.28 -25.56
C ARG A 555 20.98 6.16 -24.43
N ALA A 556 20.41 6.05 -23.24
CA ALA A 556 20.64 6.98 -22.13
C ALA A 556 21.81 6.59 -21.22
N GLN A 557 22.11 5.29 -21.05
CA GLN A 557 23.05 4.80 -20.04
C GLN A 557 24.25 4.03 -20.61
N ILE A 558 24.18 3.50 -21.84
CA ILE A 558 25.27 2.69 -22.42
C ILE A 558 26.06 3.44 -23.49
N ARG A 559 25.39 4.15 -24.41
CA ARG A 559 26.04 4.84 -25.54
C ARG A 559 26.86 6.09 -25.15
N PRO A 560 26.40 6.98 -24.26
CA PRO A 560 27.10 8.24 -23.99
C PRO A 560 28.41 8.05 -23.19
N TYR A 561 28.61 6.90 -22.53
CA TYR A 561 29.66 6.72 -21.53
C TYR A 561 30.78 5.78 -22.00
N LYS A 562 32.02 6.26 -21.93
CA LYS A 562 33.25 5.47 -22.17
C LYS A 562 33.89 4.90 -20.89
N GLY A 563 33.49 5.37 -19.70
CA GLY A 563 34.04 4.96 -18.40
C GLY A 563 33.41 3.69 -17.81
N LYS A 564 34.19 2.90 -17.05
CA LYS A 564 33.79 1.56 -16.55
C LYS A 564 32.58 1.56 -15.60
N ASN A 565 32.53 2.42 -14.58
CA ASN A 565 31.57 2.26 -13.46
C ASN A 565 30.10 2.59 -13.83
N ARG A 566 29.85 3.66 -14.59
CA ARG A 566 28.48 4.07 -14.99
C ARG A 566 27.89 3.13 -16.05
N ARG A 567 28.74 2.55 -16.90
CA ARG A 567 28.33 1.51 -17.86
C ARG A 567 27.80 0.28 -17.13
N THR A 568 28.36 -0.07 -15.96
CA THR A 568 27.94 -1.24 -15.16
C THR A 568 26.49 -1.13 -14.69
N ARG A 569 26.07 0.02 -14.13
CA ARG A 569 24.68 0.25 -13.70
C ARG A 569 23.68 0.18 -14.85
N GLY A 570 24.03 0.78 -16.01
CA GLY A 570 23.24 0.67 -17.23
C GLY A 570 23.09 -0.78 -17.68
N TRP A 571 24.18 -1.54 -17.69
CA TRP A 571 24.14 -2.97 -17.99
C TRP A 571 23.32 -3.77 -16.96
N ASP A 572 23.31 -3.41 -15.68
CA ASP A 572 22.50 -4.08 -14.67
C ASP A 572 21.00 -3.80 -14.83
N ASN A 573 20.63 -2.58 -15.25
CA ASN A 573 19.27 -2.24 -15.66
C ASN A 573 18.84 -3.05 -16.90
N ILE A 574 19.73 -3.21 -17.87
CA ILE A 574 19.47 -4.06 -19.04
C ILE A 574 19.32 -5.52 -18.65
N LYS A 575 20.18 -6.07 -17.78
CA LYS A 575 20.05 -7.47 -17.31
C LYS A 575 18.71 -7.71 -16.63
N ARG A 576 18.25 -6.76 -15.81
CA ARG A 576 16.96 -6.84 -15.13
C ARG A 576 15.80 -6.81 -16.12
N SER A 577 15.83 -5.88 -17.07
CA SER A 577 14.81 -5.81 -18.12
C SER A 577 14.82 -7.02 -19.05
N ASP A 578 16.01 -7.52 -19.42
CA ASP A 578 16.17 -8.78 -20.18
C ASP A 578 15.57 -9.98 -19.45
N ARG A 579 15.63 -9.98 -18.13
CA ARG A 579 15.03 -11.04 -17.31
C ARG A 579 13.51 -11.00 -17.39
N GLU A 580 12.90 -9.84 -17.15
CA GLU A 580 11.45 -9.68 -17.23
C GLU A 580 10.94 -9.93 -18.67
N LEU A 581 11.66 -9.42 -19.67
CA LEU A 581 11.33 -9.65 -21.08
C LEU A 581 11.36 -11.14 -21.47
N LYS A 582 12.33 -11.92 -20.95
CA LYS A 582 12.35 -13.39 -21.14
C LYS A 582 11.19 -14.07 -20.43
N PHE A 583 10.81 -13.61 -19.24
CA PHE A 583 9.65 -14.13 -18.52
C PHE A 583 8.36 -13.91 -19.31
N HIS A 584 8.12 -12.69 -19.78
CA HIS A 584 6.93 -12.36 -20.58
C HIS A 584 6.94 -13.08 -21.94
N GLN A 585 8.11 -13.26 -22.57
CA GLN A 585 8.22 -14.09 -23.76
C GLN A 585 7.81 -15.54 -23.50
N LYS A 586 8.21 -16.13 -22.36
CA LYS A 586 7.80 -17.49 -21.98
C LYS A 586 6.29 -17.58 -21.75
N ALA A 587 5.71 -16.60 -21.04
CA ALA A 587 4.27 -16.55 -20.79
C ALA A 587 3.48 -16.44 -22.11
N TYR A 588 3.89 -15.55 -23.01
CA TYR A 588 3.29 -15.42 -24.34
C TYR A 588 3.39 -16.71 -25.15
N THR A 589 4.56 -17.33 -25.21
CA THR A 589 4.76 -18.59 -25.95
C THR A 589 3.93 -19.73 -25.36
N ASN A 590 3.76 -19.77 -24.04
CA ASN A 590 2.88 -20.74 -23.38
C ASN A 590 1.41 -20.52 -23.78
N ALA A 591 0.95 -19.27 -23.76
CA ALA A 591 -0.40 -18.92 -24.18
C ALA A 591 -0.64 -19.28 -25.66
N LEU A 592 0.30 -18.95 -26.56
CA LEU A 592 0.22 -19.29 -27.98
C LEU A 592 0.22 -20.81 -28.22
N ALA A 593 1.04 -21.57 -27.48
CA ALA A 593 1.03 -23.02 -27.56
C ALA A 593 -0.32 -23.60 -27.12
N ALA A 594 -0.90 -23.08 -26.03
CA ALA A 594 -2.24 -23.46 -25.58
C ALA A 594 -3.29 -23.15 -26.66
N LEU A 595 -3.30 -21.95 -27.25
CA LEU A 595 -4.22 -21.58 -28.34
C LEU A 595 -4.14 -22.56 -29.53
N ARG A 596 -2.93 -22.96 -29.93
CA ARG A 596 -2.71 -23.96 -31.00
C ARG A 596 -3.24 -25.34 -30.61
N ILE A 597 -3.01 -25.79 -29.38
CA ILE A 597 -3.46 -27.10 -28.89
C ILE A 597 -4.98 -27.17 -28.79
N LEU A 598 -5.62 -26.10 -28.34
CA LEU A 598 -7.07 -26.02 -28.16
C LEU A 598 -7.83 -25.89 -29.49
N GLY A 599 -7.13 -25.59 -30.59
CA GLY A 599 -7.71 -25.42 -31.91
C GLY A 599 -8.43 -24.09 -32.07
N ALA A 600 -7.85 -23.00 -31.57
CA ALA A 600 -8.37 -21.64 -31.80
C ALA A 600 -8.53 -21.36 -33.32
N SER A 601 -9.49 -20.48 -33.68
CA SER A 601 -9.78 -20.21 -35.09
C SER A 601 -8.57 -19.68 -35.85
N ALA A 602 -8.55 -19.87 -37.17
CA ALA A 602 -7.48 -19.35 -38.01
C ALA A 602 -7.34 -17.82 -37.90
N GLU A 603 -8.43 -17.10 -37.64
CA GLU A 603 -8.40 -15.64 -37.41
C GLU A 603 -7.65 -15.30 -36.12
N VAL A 604 -7.92 -16.02 -35.03
CA VAL A 604 -7.22 -15.84 -33.75
C VAL A 604 -5.74 -16.19 -33.88
N LEU A 605 -5.41 -17.32 -34.52
CA LEU A 605 -4.01 -17.72 -34.71
C LEU A 605 -3.25 -16.81 -35.68
N ALA A 606 -3.93 -16.11 -36.58
CA ALA A 606 -3.30 -15.10 -37.44
C ALA A 606 -2.90 -13.83 -36.67
N GLN A 607 -3.60 -13.52 -35.57
CA GLN A 607 -3.30 -12.39 -34.69
C GLN A 607 -2.06 -12.64 -33.82
N TYR A 608 -1.75 -13.89 -33.45
CA TYR A 608 -0.65 -14.22 -32.54
C TYR A 608 0.45 -15.01 -33.25
N LYS A 609 1.62 -14.40 -33.50
CA LYS A 609 2.76 -15.02 -34.19
C LYS A 609 3.86 -15.42 -33.21
N ASP A 610 4.75 -16.33 -33.61
CA ASP A 610 5.91 -16.67 -32.77
C ASP A 610 6.85 -15.45 -32.62
N ILE A 611 7.34 -15.23 -31.40
CA ILE A 611 8.30 -14.16 -31.10
C ILE A 611 9.71 -14.69 -31.31
N THR A 612 10.41 -14.14 -32.29
CA THR A 612 11.82 -14.45 -32.57
C THR A 612 12.76 -13.62 -31.70
N LYS A 613 14.05 -13.96 -31.69
CA LYS A 613 15.06 -13.14 -30.99
C LYS A 613 15.21 -11.77 -31.62
N GLU A 614 14.99 -11.67 -32.92
CA GLU A 614 15.01 -10.45 -33.72
C GLU A 614 13.91 -9.49 -33.29
N ASP A 615 12.70 -10.00 -33.00
CA ASP A 615 11.56 -9.20 -32.55
C ASP A 615 11.76 -8.55 -31.17
N LEU A 616 12.69 -9.08 -30.37
CA LEU A 616 13.01 -8.64 -29.01
C LEU A 616 14.22 -7.70 -28.93
N ARG A 617 14.78 -7.33 -30.09
CA ARG A 617 15.86 -6.35 -30.16
C ARG A 617 15.34 -4.98 -29.76
N THR A 618 16.22 -4.16 -29.20
CA THR A 618 15.92 -2.74 -29.01
C THR A 618 15.64 -2.10 -30.35
N VAL A 619 14.65 -1.23 -30.40
CA VAL A 619 14.30 -0.52 -31.63
C VAL A 619 15.47 0.38 -32.03
N THR A 620 16.07 0.12 -33.19
CA THR A 620 17.26 0.82 -33.69
C THR A 620 16.96 2.27 -34.06
N ALA A 621 15.74 2.57 -34.54
CA ALA A 621 15.23 3.94 -34.68
C ALA A 621 15.20 4.72 -33.36
N VAL A 622 15.01 4.03 -32.23
CA VAL A 622 15.01 4.62 -30.87
C VAL A 622 16.43 4.76 -30.33
N SER A 623 17.28 3.76 -30.56
CA SER A 623 18.64 3.71 -30.01
C SER A 623 19.70 4.42 -30.85
N GLU A 624 19.47 4.68 -32.14
CA GLU A 624 20.36 5.39 -33.09
C GLU A 624 19.62 6.31 -34.07
N PRO A 625 18.90 7.37 -33.66
CA PRO A 625 18.05 8.18 -34.55
C PRO A 625 18.74 8.79 -35.80
N ASN A 626 20.08 8.77 -35.88
CA ASN A 626 20.87 9.29 -37.00
C ASN A 626 21.50 8.21 -37.90
N ALA A 627 21.17 6.92 -37.72
CA ALA A 627 21.70 5.86 -38.58
C ALA A 627 21.11 5.93 -40.00
N ARG A 628 21.97 5.92 -41.04
CA ARG A 628 21.53 5.90 -42.44
C ARG A 628 20.78 4.58 -42.73
N GLY A 629 19.53 4.66 -43.21
CA GLY A 629 18.74 3.51 -43.68
C GLY A 629 17.50 3.15 -42.84
N GLN A 630 17.13 3.96 -41.84
CA GLN A 630 16.01 3.69 -40.92
C GLN A 630 14.63 3.60 -41.55
N SER A 631 14.40 4.20 -42.72
CA SER A 631 13.12 4.13 -43.44
C SER A 631 12.76 2.73 -43.96
N LYS A 632 13.58 1.70 -43.67
CA LYS A 632 13.37 0.31 -44.08
C LYS A 632 13.31 -0.70 -42.94
N GLU A 633 13.50 -0.30 -41.67
CA GLU A 633 13.41 -1.23 -40.54
C GLU A 633 11.96 -1.37 -40.08
N LYS A 634 11.33 -2.51 -40.42
CA LYS A 634 9.99 -2.85 -39.93
C LYS A 634 10.06 -3.19 -38.44
N LEU A 635 9.25 -2.52 -37.62
CA LEU A 635 9.04 -2.91 -36.23
C LEU A 635 8.50 -4.35 -36.17
N ALA A 636 8.73 -5.04 -35.05
CA ALA A 636 8.16 -6.36 -34.81
C ALA A 636 6.63 -6.33 -34.99
N TRP A 637 6.07 -7.42 -35.48
CA TRP A 637 4.66 -7.53 -35.87
C TRP A 637 3.68 -7.20 -34.73
N PHE A 638 4.08 -7.37 -33.47
CA PHE A 638 3.23 -7.06 -32.32
C PHE A 638 3.14 -5.55 -32.04
N TRP A 639 3.92 -4.68 -32.67
CA TRP A 639 3.73 -3.23 -32.53
C TRP A 639 2.50 -2.71 -33.29
N SER A 640 1.99 -3.49 -34.26
CA SER A 640 0.85 -3.14 -35.12
C SER A 640 -0.40 -4.01 -34.87
N LEU A 641 -0.40 -4.80 -33.80
CA LEU A 641 -1.46 -5.79 -33.50
C LEU A 641 -2.78 -5.13 -33.06
N ASP A 642 -2.73 -3.85 -32.71
CA ASP A 642 -3.77 -3.14 -31.96
C ASP A 642 -4.53 -2.07 -32.78
N VAL A 643 -4.38 -2.05 -34.11
CA VAL A 643 -5.08 -1.06 -34.96
C VAL A 643 -5.90 -1.73 -36.06
N ALA A 644 -7.17 -1.32 -36.15
CA ALA A 644 -8.01 -1.60 -37.30
C ALA A 644 -7.46 -0.84 -38.52
N GLY A 645 -6.46 -1.43 -39.19
CA GLY A 645 -5.77 -0.85 -40.34
C GLY A 645 -4.33 -0.43 -40.04
N ASP A 646 -3.54 -0.32 -41.11
CA ASP A 646 -2.11 0.06 -41.10
C ASP A 646 -1.87 1.43 -40.41
N SER A 647 -1.72 1.47 -39.08
CA SER A 647 -1.10 2.61 -38.41
C SER A 647 0.42 2.48 -38.48
N ASP A 648 1.08 3.58 -38.79
CA ASP A 648 2.53 3.68 -38.82
C ASP A 648 3.11 3.53 -37.40
N GLY A 649 4.19 2.76 -37.24
CA GLY A 649 4.79 2.44 -35.92
C GLY A 649 5.32 3.64 -35.11
N SER A 650 5.25 4.84 -35.69
CA SER A 650 5.67 6.12 -35.13
C SER A 650 4.74 6.63 -34.02
N GLU A 651 3.42 6.48 -34.16
CA GLU A 651 2.43 6.95 -33.16
C GLU A 651 2.53 6.18 -31.84
N HIS A 652 2.73 4.86 -31.93
CA HIS A 652 2.90 4.01 -30.75
C HIS A 652 4.15 4.40 -29.95
N LEU A 653 5.22 4.71 -30.67
CA LEU A 653 6.48 5.09 -30.09
C LEU A 653 6.41 6.50 -29.45
N GLU A 654 5.75 7.46 -30.11
CA GLU A 654 5.53 8.81 -29.56
C GLU A 654 4.72 8.74 -28.24
N GLU A 655 3.69 7.90 -28.18
CA GLU A 655 2.88 7.74 -26.98
C GLU A 655 3.67 7.11 -25.82
N LEU A 656 4.50 6.09 -26.10
CA LEU A 656 5.40 5.52 -25.10
C LEU A 656 6.42 6.54 -24.58
N TYR A 657 6.97 7.39 -25.46
CA TYR A 657 7.87 8.46 -25.05
C TYR A 657 7.17 9.47 -24.15
N ARG A 658 5.96 9.90 -24.53
CA ARG A 658 5.15 10.84 -23.74
C ARG A 658 4.92 10.32 -22.33
N ILE A 659 4.49 9.07 -22.18
CA ILE A 659 4.23 8.46 -20.86
C ILE A 659 5.53 8.33 -20.06
N SER A 660 6.62 7.89 -20.70
CA SER A 660 7.91 7.75 -20.04
C SER A 660 8.44 9.10 -19.55
N TRP A 661 8.31 10.15 -20.37
CA TRP A 661 8.68 11.52 -20.01
C TRP A 661 7.87 12.02 -18.82
N LEU A 662 6.54 11.88 -18.87
CA LEU A 662 5.64 12.31 -17.80
C LEU A 662 5.93 11.58 -16.49
N ARG A 663 6.12 10.26 -16.52
CA ARG A 663 6.40 9.46 -15.32
C ARG A 663 7.79 9.77 -14.74
N ALA A 664 8.81 9.94 -15.58
CA ALA A 664 10.15 10.33 -15.15
C ALA A 664 10.14 11.72 -14.51
N LYS A 665 9.42 12.68 -15.11
CA LYS A 665 9.21 14.01 -14.55
C LYS A 665 8.53 13.96 -13.19
N SER A 666 7.42 13.22 -13.07
CA SER A 666 6.71 13.06 -11.79
C SER A 666 7.63 12.43 -10.73
N ARG A 667 8.41 11.39 -11.06
CA ARG A 667 9.39 10.81 -10.14
C ARG A 667 10.41 11.85 -9.65
N LYS A 668 10.95 12.64 -10.57
CA LYS A 668 11.91 13.72 -10.27
C LYS A 668 11.32 14.74 -9.31
N GLU A 669 10.13 15.27 -9.63
CA GLU A 669 9.42 16.26 -8.82
C GLU A 669 9.06 15.71 -7.41
N ARG A 670 8.64 14.44 -7.31
CA ARG A 670 8.35 13.81 -6.00
C ARG A 670 9.58 13.72 -5.10
N TRP A 671 10.77 13.47 -5.65
CA TRP A 671 12.01 13.48 -4.86
C TRP A 671 12.47 14.88 -4.48
N GLU A 672 12.26 15.87 -5.35
CA GLU A 672 12.49 17.28 -5.02
C GLU A 672 11.58 17.73 -3.86
N GLU A 673 10.30 17.41 -3.92
CA GLU A 673 9.34 17.66 -2.85
C GLU A 673 9.73 16.96 -1.54
N GLU A 674 10.14 15.68 -1.59
CA GLU A 674 10.55 14.96 -0.39
C GLU A 674 11.74 15.62 0.32
N CYS A 675 12.70 16.18 -0.44
CA CYS A 675 13.80 16.95 0.15
C CYS A 675 13.30 18.21 0.88
N VAL A 676 12.34 18.94 0.29
CA VAL A 676 11.73 20.14 0.91
C VAL A 676 10.94 19.77 2.16
N LEU A 677 10.11 18.73 2.08
CA LEU A 677 9.32 18.23 3.19
C LEU A 677 10.21 17.78 4.35
N LEU A 678 11.23 16.95 4.10
CA LEU A 678 12.14 16.47 5.15
C LEU A 678 12.90 17.60 5.83
N LYS A 679 13.36 18.63 5.09
CA LYS A 679 13.95 19.83 5.70
C LYS A 679 12.95 20.57 6.59
N SER A 680 11.71 20.69 6.15
CA SER A 680 10.65 21.34 6.92
C SER A 680 10.33 20.56 8.19
N GLU A 681 10.24 19.23 8.09
CA GLU A 681 10.04 18.32 9.23
C GLU A 681 11.15 18.42 10.28
N MET A 682 12.41 18.64 9.87
CA MET A 682 13.51 18.89 10.81
C MET A 682 13.20 20.12 11.67
N GLY A 683 12.80 21.22 11.03
CA GLY A 683 12.43 22.47 11.71
C GLY A 683 11.22 22.30 12.61
N TRP A 684 10.15 21.67 12.11
CA TRP A 684 8.93 21.42 12.88
C TRP A 684 9.17 20.53 14.09
N THR A 685 10.01 19.50 13.96
CA THR A 685 10.37 18.62 15.08
C THR A 685 11.08 19.39 16.19
N ILE A 686 12.06 20.23 15.84
CA ILE A 686 12.77 21.11 16.80
C ILE A 686 11.78 22.05 17.48
N ASN A 687 10.94 22.72 16.70
CA ASN A 687 9.97 23.70 17.22
C ASN A 687 8.94 23.04 18.14
N TYR A 688 8.47 21.85 17.80
CA TYR A 688 7.53 21.09 18.64
C TYR A 688 8.14 20.77 20.02
N TYR A 689 9.39 20.26 20.06
CA TYR A 689 10.05 19.97 21.34
C TYR A 689 10.33 21.23 22.16
N LYS A 690 10.69 22.34 21.50
CA LYS A 690 10.84 23.64 22.15
C LYS A 690 9.52 24.14 22.73
N HIS A 691 8.43 24.01 21.96
CA HIS A 691 7.09 24.37 22.39
C HIS A 691 6.69 23.58 23.64
N LYS A 692 6.85 22.25 23.63
CA LYS A 692 6.58 21.41 24.81
C LYS A 692 7.44 21.75 26.02
N SER A 693 8.73 22.02 25.84
CA SER A 693 9.58 22.50 26.94
C SER A 693 9.09 23.84 27.51
N THR A 694 8.65 24.75 26.65
CA THR A 694 8.12 26.07 27.07
C THR A 694 6.80 25.93 27.82
N GLU A 695 5.87 25.12 27.31
CA GLU A 695 4.59 24.79 27.95
C GLU A 695 4.82 24.25 29.37
N TRP A 696 5.71 23.26 29.53
CA TRP A 696 6.05 22.69 30.83
C TRP A 696 6.74 23.68 31.77
N THR A 697 7.56 24.58 31.24
CA THR A 697 8.18 25.66 32.03
C THR A 697 7.12 26.60 32.59
N GLN A 698 6.13 26.99 31.78
CA GLN A 698 5.02 27.83 32.23
C GLN A 698 4.18 27.14 33.31
N LEU A 699 3.89 25.85 33.14
CA LEU A 699 3.20 25.04 34.16
C LEU A 699 4.01 24.97 35.46
N ALA A 700 5.34 24.85 35.39
CA ALA A 700 6.20 24.84 36.56
C ALA A 700 6.17 26.17 37.32
N LEU A 701 6.19 27.30 36.60
CA LEU A 701 6.09 28.64 37.19
C LEU A 701 4.72 28.91 37.83
N GLY A 702 3.65 28.27 37.32
CA GLY A 702 2.30 28.35 37.89
C GLY A 702 1.99 27.30 38.97
N SER A 703 2.91 26.38 39.27
CA SER A 703 2.71 25.28 40.23
C SER A 703 3.39 25.55 41.58
N GLU A 704 2.88 24.95 42.65
CA GLU A 704 3.48 25.00 43.98
C GLU A 704 4.15 23.67 44.39
N SER A 705 5.22 23.76 45.20
CA SER A 705 5.85 22.62 45.89
C SER A 705 6.27 21.47 44.95
N TYR A 706 5.94 20.22 45.28
CA TYR A 706 6.32 19.02 44.53
C TYR A 706 5.83 19.03 43.08
N LYS A 707 4.71 19.70 42.78
CA LYS A 707 4.18 19.84 41.42
C LYS A 707 5.11 20.67 40.54
N GLN A 708 5.72 21.71 41.10
CA GLN A 708 6.69 22.54 40.38
C GLN A 708 7.94 21.74 39.98
N HIS A 709 8.48 20.92 40.88
CA HIS A 709 9.64 20.08 40.59
C HIS A 709 9.38 19.08 39.45
N LEU A 710 8.21 18.43 39.45
CA LEU A 710 7.85 17.51 38.38
C LEU A 710 7.71 18.22 37.04
N ALA A 711 7.05 19.39 37.02
CA ALA A 711 6.89 20.18 35.80
C ALA A 711 8.24 20.66 35.23
N PHE A 712 9.19 21.06 36.09
CA PHE A 712 10.56 21.36 35.64
C PHE A 712 11.27 20.13 35.07
N ALA A 713 11.12 18.95 35.69
CA ALA A 713 11.71 17.72 35.15
C ALA A 713 11.15 17.36 33.76
N GLN A 714 9.85 17.58 33.52
CA GLN A 714 9.25 17.43 32.19
C GLN A 714 9.77 18.48 31.21
N SER A 715 9.90 19.74 31.63
CA SER A 715 10.49 20.79 30.78
C SER A 715 11.90 20.42 30.32
N GLU A 716 12.72 19.90 31.23
CA GLU A 716 14.09 19.44 30.96
C GLU A 716 14.13 18.23 30.02
N LEU A 717 13.19 17.29 30.15
CA LEU A 717 13.05 16.16 29.22
C LEU A 717 12.81 16.65 27.78
N TRP A 718 11.86 17.56 27.59
CA TRP A 718 11.57 18.12 26.28
C TRP A 718 12.71 18.99 25.75
N ARG A 719 13.40 19.72 26.63
CA ARG A 719 14.60 20.49 26.29
C ARG A 719 15.73 19.58 25.79
N PHE A 720 15.93 18.43 26.42
CA PHE A 720 16.89 17.43 25.98
C PHE A 720 16.54 16.87 24.59
N LEU A 721 15.26 16.57 24.33
CA LEU A 721 14.80 16.14 23.00
C LEU A 721 15.03 17.22 21.94
N HIS A 722 14.74 18.49 22.28
CA HIS A 722 15.05 19.65 21.44
C HIS A 722 16.55 19.73 21.12
N ASP A 723 17.42 19.72 22.13
CA ASP A 723 18.85 19.89 21.96
C ASP A 723 19.46 18.75 21.15
N ARG A 724 18.98 17.52 21.37
CA ARG A 724 19.36 16.35 20.57
C ARG A 724 18.91 16.50 19.11
N ALA A 725 17.64 16.83 18.86
CA ALA A 725 17.13 17.00 17.50
C ALA A 725 17.88 18.11 16.76
N LYS A 726 18.13 19.24 17.43
CA LYS A 726 18.91 20.36 16.89
C LYS A 726 20.34 19.93 16.56
N SER A 727 21.03 19.26 17.48
CA SER A 727 22.39 18.76 17.22
C SER A 727 22.45 17.79 16.04
N GLU A 728 21.42 16.98 15.85
CA GLU A 728 21.35 16.00 14.76
C GLU A 728 21.04 16.68 13.41
N PHE A 729 20.18 17.71 13.41
CA PHE A 729 19.75 18.40 12.20
C PHE A 729 20.61 19.59 11.78
N ASP A 730 21.40 20.17 12.68
CA ASP A 730 22.28 21.33 12.41
C ASP A 730 23.24 21.06 11.24
N LEU A 731 23.60 19.80 10.96
CA LEU A 731 24.42 19.41 9.82
C LEU A 731 23.73 19.60 8.46
N TYR A 732 22.40 19.54 8.40
CA TYR A 732 21.62 19.66 7.16
C TYR A 732 20.98 21.04 6.99
N LEU A 733 20.73 21.74 8.09
CA LEU A 733 20.11 23.06 8.10
C LEU A 733 21.11 24.21 7.87
N ARG A 734 22.42 23.94 7.97
CA ARG A 734 23.45 24.93 7.64
C ARG A 734 23.62 25.10 6.12
N PRO A 735 23.64 26.33 5.60
CA PRO A 735 23.96 26.57 4.20
C PRO A 735 25.36 26.04 3.85
N GLY A 736 25.48 25.20 2.82
CA GLY A 736 26.78 24.85 2.21
C GLY A 736 27.33 23.43 2.40
N ILE A 737 26.64 22.51 3.08
CA ILE A 737 27.08 21.09 3.17
C ILE A 737 26.45 20.23 2.05
N PHE A 738 25.27 20.62 1.55
CA PHE A 738 24.54 19.95 0.45
C PHE A 738 23.90 20.97 -0.51
N GLY A 739 24.49 22.17 -0.62
CA GLY A 739 24.00 23.27 -1.47
C GLY A 739 24.61 23.23 -2.86
#